data_AF-A0A8H2XSV6-F1
#
_entry.id   AF-A0A8H2XSV6-F1
#
_cell.length_a   1.000
_cell.length_b   1.000
_cell.length_c   1.000
_cell.angle_alpha   90.00
_cell.angle_beta   90.00
_cell.angle_gamma   90.00
#
_symmetry.space_group_name_H-M   'P 1'
#
loop_
_entity.id
_entity.type
_entity.pdbx_description
1 polymer ?
#
loop_
_entity_poly.entity_id
_entity_poly.type
_entity_poly.pdbx_seq_one_letter_code
_entity_poly.pdbx_strand_id
1 'polypeptide(L)'
;MSTVTIPSPRSSVHSKPASVRSKLASVHTIDRPSSLHSKPGSVRLESISVHSKPNSVHSRSSSLHSICKDGLSLEGLPETPETSAHVIPLERISPPLKHIDPPSEHASAHLEHISVHSERVSIRSEHVSVRSEPHSVHSESRSVHSEPHSIRSQPVPLASSIPLVTGRVPESLDEISGFFGKTITPTSPNYSDAIARWAYNAERPARLVVYPRFTTDIFAAISHAYEHSLPIAVRGGGHSCAGTSSSAQGVVIDLSKHFTQVRVDPVNRIAFVGGGAIWRDVDEAAIRYGLAAVGGTVNHTGVGGLTLGGGYGWLTGQYGLACDNVVAATIVIPGAAVAPGLIHPTSTTVSAFSDPDLFFALRGGGGNFGVVTEFAIKLHPQRRKVWSGTVVYEASVLEELFEALELWWVEAGQGRRPGEAALVFFFRDPTTGECCIGLRPFFNGSEAEGRERFAPFLSIQHLADQTKELPYELINAQQNEQAQHGDNVYMTGTSRSSFPPSVARTLFTTFSEIAAPPFNGSAVIVEYLPLHLVRAASSETSAFPGRLKGDNIVFLVHWPRMDPTGGTETARAHATRLKEVIWEREREIGGEVDSSGYANYQTEAADHDAAASHFGPLYPRLQAVKAKCDPHGLFDKFYPIRPPVRT
;
A
#
# COMPACT_ATOMS: atom_id res chain seq x y z
N MET A 1 -0.51 -26.84 -59.38
CA MET A 1 0.06 -28.09 -59.91
C MET A 1 1.46 -28.24 -59.34
N SER A 2 1.93 -29.37 -58.80
CA SER A 2 1.32 -30.68 -58.48
C SER A 2 2.32 -31.41 -57.56
N THR A 3 1.99 -31.86 -56.34
CA THR A 3 1.54 -33.24 -55.96
C THR A 3 2.49 -34.36 -56.45
N VAL A 4 2.86 -35.44 -55.74
CA VAL A 4 2.53 -36.02 -54.40
C VAL A 4 3.70 -36.99 -53.99
N THR A 5 3.95 -37.45 -52.75
CA THR A 5 3.27 -38.56 -52.03
C THR A 5 3.73 -38.68 -50.55
N ILE A 6 3.11 -39.61 -49.81
CA ILE A 6 3.24 -40.11 -48.42
C ILE A 6 3.79 -41.59 -48.46
N PRO A 7 3.81 -42.47 -47.40
CA PRO A 7 4.16 -42.39 -45.96
C PRO A 7 5.01 -43.59 -45.38
N SER A 8 5.22 -43.61 -44.04
CA SER A 8 5.35 -44.82 -43.13
C SER A 8 6.70 -45.56 -42.97
N PRO A 9 6.92 -46.42 -41.91
CA PRO A 9 6.02 -46.90 -40.83
C PRO A 9 6.58 -46.90 -39.35
N ARG A 10 5.81 -47.52 -38.42
CA ARG A 10 6.02 -47.68 -36.94
C ARG A 10 6.56 -49.06 -36.50
N SER A 11 7.07 -49.20 -35.26
CA SER A 11 6.84 -50.28 -34.22
C SER A 11 7.99 -50.34 -33.17
N SER A 12 7.84 -50.14 -31.84
CA SER A 12 7.35 -51.01 -30.71
C SER A 12 8.28 -52.21 -30.35
N VAL A 13 8.64 -52.58 -29.09
CA VAL A 13 7.84 -53.02 -27.90
C VAL A 13 8.70 -53.14 -26.59
N HIS A 14 8.07 -53.04 -25.40
CA HIS A 14 8.42 -53.45 -23.98
C HIS A 14 9.86 -53.59 -23.41
N SER A 15 10.06 -53.12 -22.16
CA SER A 15 10.16 -53.98 -20.94
C SER A 15 10.30 -53.19 -19.60
N LYS A 16 9.89 -53.81 -18.48
CA LYS A 16 10.24 -53.48 -17.07
C LYS A 16 11.09 -54.66 -16.53
N PRO A 17 12.09 -54.44 -15.66
CA PRO A 17 11.86 -54.43 -14.20
C PRO A 17 12.58 -53.20 -13.55
N ALA A 18 12.87 -53.05 -12.25
CA ALA A 18 12.73 -53.91 -11.06
C ALA A 18 12.43 -53.07 -9.79
N SER A 19 12.45 -53.70 -8.60
CA SER A 19 12.35 -53.06 -7.27
C SER A 19 13.65 -53.15 -6.47
N VAL A 20 13.95 -52.14 -5.65
CA VAL A 20 14.84 -52.31 -4.47
C VAL A 20 14.08 -51.92 -3.21
N ARG A 21 13.94 -52.87 -2.28
CA ARG A 21 13.42 -52.64 -0.93
C ARG A 21 14.55 -52.09 -0.05
N SER A 22 14.31 -50.99 0.66
CA SER A 22 15.04 -50.72 1.90
C SER A 22 14.51 -51.65 3.01
N LYS A 23 15.42 -52.24 3.78
CA LYS A 23 15.10 -52.98 5.02
C LYS A 23 15.53 -52.14 6.22
N LEU A 24 14.71 -52.17 7.27
CA LEU A 24 15.05 -51.65 8.58
C LEU A 24 16.24 -52.43 9.18
N ALA A 25 17.06 -51.73 9.95
CA ALA A 25 17.70 -52.26 11.15
C ALA A 25 17.63 -51.19 12.24
N SER A 26 17.37 -51.58 13.48
CA SER A 26 17.00 -50.67 14.56
C SER A 26 17.58 -51.11 15.90
N VAL A 27 17.82 -50.14 16.78
CA VAL A 27 18.12 -50.25 18.22
C VAL A 27 19.53 -50.77 18.57
N HIS A 28 20.33 -49.92 19.21
CA HIS A 28 20.84 -50.16 20.57
C HIS A 28 21.29 -48.86 21.26
N THR A 29 20.61 -48.53 22.36
CA THR A 29 20.97 -47.52 23.37
C THR A 29 21.91 -48.13 24.40
N ILE A 30 22.99 -47.44 24.80
CA ILE A 30 23.72 -47.71 26.06
C ILE A 30 24.11 -46.38 26.74
N ASP A 31 24.12 -46.40 28.07
CA ASP A 31 24.13 -45.28 29.01
C ASP A 31 25.43 -44.47 29.18
N ARG A 32 25.27 -43.33 29.85
CA ARG A 32 26.33 -42.60 30.57
C ARG A 32 26.89 -43.42 31.74
N PRO A 33 28.10 -43.06 32.21
CA PRO A 33 28.35 -42.99 33.66
C PRO A 33 28.61 -41.54 34.12
N SER A 34 28.58 -41.35 35.44
CA SER A 34 28.50 -40.03 36.08
C SER A 34 29.65 -39.78 37.07
N SER A 35 29.80 -38.50 37.43
CA SER A 35 30.37 -37.96 38.68
C SER A 35 31.81 -38.29 39.08
N LEU A 36 32.61 -37.23 39.26
CA LEU A 36 33.65 -37.14 40.29
C LEU A 36 33.57 -35.79 41.01
N HIS A 37 34.05 -35.75 42.26
CA HIS A 37 33.72 -34.74 43.27
C HIS A 37 34.56 -33.45 43.24
N SER A 38 34.01 -32.45 43.95
CA SER A 38 34.69 -31.49 44.87
C SER A 38 34.75 -30.00 44.49
N LYS A 39 34.14 -29.20 45.37
CA LYS A 39 34.48 -27.81 45.76
C LYS A 39 35.16 -27.90 47.15
N PRO A 40 35.71 -26.82 47.78
CA PRO A 40 35.72 -25.42 47.37
C PRO A 40 37.12 -24.75 47.41
N GLY A 41 37.20 -23.51 46.90
CA GLY A 41 38.35 -22.62 47.11
C GLY A 41 37.94 -21.16 47.07
N SER A 42 38.01 -20.47 48.21
CA SER A 42 37.77 -19.03 48.33
C SER A 42 39.10 -18.27 48.34
N VAL A 43 39.26 -17.29 47.44
CA VAL A 43 40.30 -16.27 47.55
C VAL A 43 39.64 -14.89 47.35
N ARG A 44 40.15 -13.90 48.08
CA ARG A 44 39.65 -12.52 48.18
C ARG A 44 40.80 -11.58 47.80
N LEU A 45 40.45 -10.32 47.50
CA LEU A 45 41.35 -9.22 47.09
C LEU A 45 41.70 -9.30 45.58
N GLU A 46 41.90 -8.18 44.87
CA GLU A 46 42.24 -6.84 45.35
C GLU A 46 41.63 -5.71 44.51
N SER A 47 41.47 -4.53 45.09
CA SER A 47 40.95 -3.33 44.44
C SER A 47 42.06 -2.54 43.74
N ILE A 48 41.89 -2.23 42.44
CA ILE A 48 42.74 -1.25 41.75
C ILE A 48 41.87 -0.10 41.26
N SER A 49 42.10 1.08 41.84
CA SER A 49 41.60 2.35 41.33
C SER A 49 42.68 2.96 40.44
N VAL A 50 42.30 3.41 39.24
CA VAL A 50 43.19 4.22 38.39
C VAL A 50 42.50 5.56 38.10
N HIS A 51 43.06 6.62 38.68
CA HIS A 51 42.81 7.98 38.22
C HIS A 51 43.76 8.30 37.07
N SER A 52 43.23 8.77 35.94
CA SER A 52 43.99 9.53 34.94
C SER A 52 43.18 10.74 34.49
N LYS A 53 43.75 11.93 34.70
CA LYS A 53 43.21 13.22 34.23
C LYS A 53 43.42 13.34 32.72
N PRO A 54 42.53 14.02 31.97
CA PRO A 54 42.89 14.69 30.74
C PRO A 54 43.39 16.12 31.05
N ASN A 55 44.55 16.49 30.51
CA ASN A 55 44.95 17.90 30.40
C ASN A 55 44.29 18.51 29.14
N SER A 56 43.88 19.77 29.24
CA SER A 56 43.33 20.57 28.14
C SER A 56 44.43 21.17 27.25
N VAL A 57 44.26 21.13 25.92
CA VAL A 57 44.84 22.15 25.01
C VAL A 57 43.84 22.52 23.90
N HIS A 58 43.62 23.83 23.79
CA HIS A 58 42.93 24.64 22.79
C HIS A 58 42.38 24.02 21.47
N SER A 59 41.14 24.42 21.16
CA SER A 59 40.83 25.01 19.85
C SER A 59 40.36 26.46 20.03
N ARG A 60 40.55 27.31 19.00
CA ARG A 60 40.31 28.77 19.07
C ARG A 60 38.91 29.10 18.56
N SER A 61 38.14 29.89 19.29
CA SER A 61 37.01 30.66 18.74
C SER A 61 37.28 32.16 18.88
N SER A 62 37.43 32.84 17.75
CA SER A 62 37.59 34.30 17.68
C SER A 62 36.24 34.99 17.79
N SER A 63 36.12 35.90 18.76
CA SER A 63 34.93 36.71 19.04
C SER A 63 34.80 37.96 18.17
N LEU A 64 33.59 38.27 17.68
CA LEU A 64 33.04 39.60 17.38
C LEU A 64 31.51 39.46 17.26
N HIS A 65 30.63 40.32 17.81
CA HIS A 65 30.78 41.29 18.90
C HIS A 65 29.40 41.50 19.58
N SER A 66 29.37 42.07 20.79
CA SER A 66 28.17 42.27 21.62
C SER A 66 27.58 43.70 21.48
N ILE A 67 26.57 44.02 22.31
CA ILE A 67 25.97 45.33 22.69
C ILE A 67 24.56 45.55 22.05
N CYS A 68 23.49 45.92 22.76
CA CYS A 68 23.36 46.40 24.16
C CYS A 68 22.21 45.74 24.95
N LYS A 69 22.33 45.77 26.29
CA LYS A 69 21.20 45.60 27.23
C LYS A 69 20.67 46.99 27.62
N ASP A 70 19.39 47.03 27.97
CA ASP A 70 18.80 47.68 29.16
C ASP A 70 17.42 47.00 29.36
N GLY A 71 16.91 46.69 30.54
CA GLY A 71 17.42 46.91 31.90
C GLY A 71 16.36 47.54 32.79
N LEU A 72 15.47 46.75 33.42
CA LEU A 72 14.75 47.12 34.66
C LEU A 72 14.02 45.91 35.29
N SER A 73 14.03 45.88 36.62
CA SER A 73 13.34 44.93 37.52
C SER A 73 11.94 45.48 37.90
N LEU A 74 11.04 44.88 38.71
CA LEU A 74 11.03 43.76 39.67
C LEU A 74 9.53 43.42 39.98
N GLU A 75 9.27 42.31 40.70
CA GLU A 75 8.04 41.95 41.46
C GLU A 75 6.73 41.54 40.74
N GLY A 76 6.01 40.56 41.33
CA GLY A 76 4.63 40.20 40.96
C GLY A 76 4.24 38.71 40.95
N LEU A 77 4.45 37.95 42.04
CA LEU A 77 3.71 36.69 42.26
C LEU A 77 2.28 37.00 42.75
N PRO A 78 1.27 36.18 42.41
CA PRO A 78 0.87 35.16 43.38
C PRO A 78 0.46 33.79 42.82
N GLU A 79 0.79 32.78 43.63
CA GLU A 79 0.06 31.55 44.01
C GLU A 79 -1.02 30.91 43.11
N THR A 80 -0.90 29.58 43.02
CA THR A 80 -1.89 28.62 42.50
C THR A 80 -3.11 28.46 43.41
N PRO A 81 -4.31 28.20 42.86
CA PRO A 81 -5.36 27.49 43.57
C PRO A 81 -5.41 26.01 43.15
N GLU A 82 -5.43 25.13 44.14
CA GLU A 82 -5.93 23.76 43.98
C GLU A 82 -7.43 23.81 43.62
N THR A 83 -7.91 22.91 42.75
CA THR A 83 -9.35 22.64 42.65
C THR A 83 -9.64 21.15 42.76
N SER A 84 -10.37 20.81 43.81
CA SER A 84 -10.80 19.48 44.22
C SER A 84 -11.66 18.76 43.17
N ALA A 85 -11.52 17.43 43.12
CA ALA A 85 -12.41 16.57 42.36
C ALA A 85 -13.84 16.60 42.93
N HIS A 86 -14.81 17.03 42.11
CA HIS A 86 -16.23 16.78 42.36
C HIS A 86 -16.72 15.63 41.49
N VAL A 87 -17.01 14.50 42.12
CA VAL A 87 -17.74 13.39 41.51
C VAL A 87 -19.23 13.74 41.53
N ILE A 88 -19.85 13.81 40.36
CA ILE A 88 -21.31 13.92 40.20
C ILE A 88 -21.83 12.56 39.72
N PRO A 89 -22.77 11.91 40.43
CA PRO A 89 -23.38 10.67 39.97
C PRO A 89 -24.40 10.96 38.86
N LEU A 90 -24.25 10.29 37.71
CA LEU A 90 -25.23 10.33 36.62
C LEU A 90 -26.37 9.35 36.89
N GLU A 91 -27.54 9.87 37.26
CA GLU A 91 -28.78 9.10 37.29
C GLU A 91 -29.28 8.76 35.88
N ARG A 92 -30.01 7.65 35.78
CA ARG A 92 -30.49 7.05 34.53
C ARG A 92 -31.78 7.73 34.05
N ILE A 93 -31.84 8.16 32.78
CA ILE A 93 -33.10 8.23 32.02
C ILE A 93 -32.88 7.79 30.56
N SER A 94 -33.36 6.60 30.21
CA SER A 94 -33.82 6.21 28.86
C SER A 94 -34.61 4.89 28.93
N PRO A 95 -35.69 4.71 28.14
CA PRO A 95 -36.66 3.62 28.32
C PRO A 95 -36.22 2.29 27.69
N PRO A 96 -36.82 1.15 28.11
CA PRO A 96 -36.39 -0.17 27.66
C PRO A 96 -36.90 -0.55 26.27
N LEU A 97 -36.03 -1.10 25.44
CA LEU A 97 -36.40 -1.88 24.26
C LEU A 97 -36.87 -3.28 24.69
N LYS A 98 -37.90 -3.80 24.02
CA LYS A 98 -38.51 -5.09 24.36
C LYS A 98 -37.56 -6.26 24.04
N HIS A 99 -37.41 -7.17 24.99
CA HIS A 99 -36.85 -8.49 24.74
C HIS A 99 -37.75 -9.29 23.79
N ILE A 100 -37.12 -10.07 22.91
CA ILE A 100 -37.72 -11.22 22.23
C ILE A 100 -36.84 -12.40 22.62
N ASP A 101 -37.40 -13.37 23.33
CA ASP A 101 -36.69 -14.57 23.75
C ASP A 101 -36.50 -15.55 22.57
N PRO A 102 -35.34 -16.20 22.43
CA PRO A 102 -35.15 -17.28 21.47
C PRO A 102 -35.75 -18.59 22.03
N PRO A 103 -36.39 -19.43 21.20
CA PRO A 103 -36.85 -20.75 21.65
C PRO A 103 -35.67 -21.70 21.85
N SER A 104 -35.67 -22.41 22.97
CA SER A 104 -34.82 -23.58 23.21
C SER A 104 -35.64 -24.85 22.97
N GLU A 105 -35.05 -25.87 22.32
CA GLU A 105 -34.68 -27.12 22.98
C GLU A 105 -34.05 -28.17 22.03
N HIS A 106 -33.15 -28.94 22.66
CA HIS A 106 -32.51 -30.22 22.33
C HIS A 106 -32.94 -31.06 21.11
N ALA A 107 -31.91 -31.53 20.38
CA ALA A 107 -31.68 -32.97 20.16
C ALA A 107 -30.19 -33.26 19.87
N SER A 108 -29.61 -34.27 20.53
CA SER A 108 -28.28 -34.82 20.18
C SER A 108 -28.43 -36.16 19.46
N ALA A 109 -27.72 -36.36 18.35
CA ALA A 109 -27.48 -37.67 17.76
C ALA A 109 -26.14 -37.69 16.99
N HIS A 110 -25.50 -38.87 16.94
CA HIS A 110 -24.19 -39.11 16.34
C HIS A 110 -24.24 -39.39 14.82
N LEU A 111 -23.09 -39.14 14.17
CA LEU A 111 -22.55 -39.85 12.98
C LEU A 111 -23.41 -39.96 11.71
N GLU A 112 -22.92 -39.42 10.59
CA GLU A 112 -22.20 -40.21 9.56
C GLU A 112 -21.62 -39.35 8.42
N HIS A 113 -20.63 -39.89 7.70
CA HIS A 113 -20.08 -39.32 6.47
C HIS A 113 -21.06 -39.55 5.29
N ILE A 114 -21.44 -38.50 4.56
CA ILE A 114 -22.06 -38.65 3.22
C ILE A 114 -21.37 -37.73 2.21
N SER A 115 -20.75 -38.34 1.20
CA SER A 115 -20.27 -37.67 -0.01
C SER A 115 -21.44 -37.32 -0.92
N VAL A 116 -21.48 -36.09 -1.45
CA VAL A 116 -22.45 -35.73 -2.49
C VAL A 116 -21.82 -35.89 -3.88
N HIS A 117 -22.26 -36.92 -4.62
CA HIS A 117 -22.12 -36.97 -6.07
C HIS A 117 -23.13 -35.99 -6.71
N SER A 118 -22.68 -35.19 -7.68
CA SER A 118 -23.58 -34.50 -8.61
C SER A 118 -23.71 -35.33 -9.90
N GLU A 119 -24.90 -35.87 -10.14
CA GLU A 119 -25.18 -36.60 -11.38
C GLU A 119 -25.25 -35.66 -12.60
N ARG A 120 -24.76 -36.17 -13.73
CA ARG A 120 -24.86 -35.50 -15.04
C ARG A 120 -26.21 -35.81 -15.67
N VAL A 121 -26.95 -34.78 -16.10
CA VAL A 121 -28.00 -34.95 -17.12
C VAL A 121 -27.44 -34.54 -18.48
N SER A 122 -27.57 -35.43 -19.45
CA SER A 122 -27.08 -35.28 -20.82
C SER A 122 -28.22 -34.86 -21.75
N ILE A 123 -28.00 -33.83 -22.58
CA ILE A 123 -28.81 -33.58 -23.78
C ILE A 123 -27.87 -33.55 -24.99
N ARG A 124 -28.26 -34.27 -26.05
CA ARG A 124 -27.44 -34.45 -27.27
C ARG A 124 -27.61 -33.33 -28.28
N SER A 125 -26.58 -33.20 -29.11
CA SER A 125 -26.42 -32.31 -30.25
C SER A 125 -27.32 -32.62 -31.45
N GLU A 126 -27.61 -31.60 -32.26
CA GLU A 126 -27.65 -31.73 -33.71
C GLU A 126 -26.64 -30.78 -34.37
N HIS A 127 -26.01 -31.22 -35.45
CA HIS A 127 -25.04 -30.45 -36.25
C HIS A 127 -25.70 -29.94 -37.53
N VAL A 128 -25.39 -28.71 -37.93
CA VAL A 128 -25.44 -28.30 -39.34
C VAL A 128 -24.12 -27.61 -39.70
N SER A 129 -23.49 -28.09 -40.77
CA SER A 129 -22.23 -27.57 -41.32
C SER A 129 -22.48 -26.97 -42.69
N VAL A 130 -21.95 -25.77 -42.97
CA VAL A 130 -21.81 -25.25 -44.35
C VAL A 130 -20.42 -24.63 -44.51
N ARG A 131 -19.79 -24.89 -45.67
CA ARG A 131 -18.43 -24.44 -46.03
C ARG A 131 -18.43 -23.10 -46.78
N SER A 132 -17.28 -22.45 -46.76
CA SER A 132 -16.89 -21.29 -47.57
C SER A 132 -16.62 -21.61 -49.05
N GLU A 133 -16.71 -20.60 -49.92
CA GLU A 133 -15.70 -20.16 -50.92
C GLU A 133 -16.27 -18.94 -51.72
N PRO A 134 -15.45 -18.16 -52.48
CA PRO A 134 -15.68 -16.71 -52.63
C PRO A 134 -16.07 -16.23 -54.04
N HIS A 135 -16.42 -14.94 -54.14
CA HIS A 135 -16.31 -14.17 -55.40
C HIS A 135 -15.81 -12.73 -55.16
N SER A 136 -15.00 -12.26 -56.11
CA SER A 136 -14.55 -10.88 -56.27
C SER A 136 -14.96 -10.37 -57.67
N VAL A 137 -14.91 -9.05 -57.88
CA VAL A 137 -14.44 -8.33 -59.10
C VAL A 137 -15.28 -7.06 -59.48
N HIS A 138 -14.53 -5.98 -59.76
CA HIS A 138 -14.82 -4.72 -60.50
C HIS A 138 -15.90 -3.70 -60.07
N SER A 139 -15.40 -2.61 -59.47
CA SER A 139 -15.39 -1.21 -59.98
C SER A 139 -16.39 -0.76 -61.05
N GLU A 140 -17.03 0.40 -60.81
CA GLU A 140 -17.05 1.49 -61.80
C GLU A 140 -17.17 2.88 -61.16
N SER A 141 -16.62 3.89 -61.83
CA SER A 141 -16.52 5.29 -61.36
C SER A 141 -17.36 6.22 -62.24
N ARG A 142 -18.06 7.21 -61.65
CA ARG A 142 -18.54 8.39 -62.40
C ARG A 142 -18.57 9.65 -61.54
N SER A 143 -17.84 10.66 -62.00
CA SER A 143 -17.94 12.06 -61.58
C SER A 143 -18.76 12.85 -62.59
N VAL A 144 -19.52 13.85 -62.12
CA VAL A 144 -20.03 14.96 -62.96
C VAL A 144 -20.01 16.24 -62.12
N HIS A 145 -19.40 17.30 -62.63
CA HIS A 145 -19.49 18.65 -62.08
C HIS A 145 -20.65 19.42 -62.74
N SER A 146 -21.37 20.23 -61.96
CA SER A 146 -21.84 21.55 -62.42
C SER A 146 -22.22 22.47 -61.25
N GLU A 147 -21.74 23.71 -61.35
CA GLU A 147 -22.12 24.91 -60.60
C GLU A 147 -22.58 25.97 -61.65
N PRO A 148 -23.02 27.19 -61.30
CA PRO A 148 -23.57 27.69 -60.03
C PRO A 148 -24.91 28.46 -60.24
N HIS A 149 -25.62 28.83 -59.16
CA HIS A 149 -26.54 29.98 -59.21
C HIS A 149 -26.59 30.78 -57.90
N SER A 150 -26.43 32.10 -58.03
CA SER A 150 -26.51 33.09 -56.95
C SER A 150 -27.79 33.90 -57.07
N ILE A 151 -28.55 34.04 -55.99
CA ILE A 151 -29.61 35.05 -55.83
C ILE A 151 -29.48 35.68 -54.44
N ARG A 152 -29.64 37.00 -54.36
CA ARG A 152 -29.26 37.86 -53.24
C ARG A 152 -30.50 38.43 -52.54
N SER A 153 -30.59 38.24 -51.22
CA SER A 153 -31.25 39.09 -50.19
C SER A 153 -32.60 39.79 -50.46
N GLN A 154 -33.54 39.70 -49.50
CA GLN A 154 -34.19 40.85 -48.82
C GLN A 154 -34.84 40.38 -47.49
N PRO A 155 -35.05 41.27 -46.48
CA PRO A 155 -35.35 40.88 -45.09
C PRO A 155 -36.85 40.97 -44.70
N VAL A 156 -37.22 40.32 -43.60
CA VAL A 156 -38.56 40.41 -42.96
C VAL A 156 -38.38 40.79 -41.47
N PRO A 157 -39.25 41.65 -40.86
CA PRO A 157 -38.96 42.26 -39.55
C PRO A 157 -39.32 41.40 -38.33
N LEU A 158 -38.76 41.78 -37.17
CA LEU A 158 -39.04 41.21 -35.85
C LEU A 158 -40.50 41.46 -35.41
N ALA A 159 -41.11 40.49 -34.70
CA ALA A 159 -41.32 40.61 -33.25
C ALA A 159 -42.17 39.45 -32.66
N SER A 160 -41.58 38.64 -31.77
CA SER A 160 -42.30 38.14 -30.60
C SER A 160 -41.30 37.88 -29.47
N SER A 161 -41.50 38.56 -28.34
CA SER A 161 -40.58 38.55 -27.20
C SER A 161 -40.88 37.36 -26.29
N ILE A 162 -40.07 36.30 -26.41
CA ILE A 162 -39.88 35.36 -25.31
C ILE A 162 -38.95 36.06 -24.30
N PRO A 163 -39.28 36.10 -23.00
CA PRO A 163 -38.40 36.71 -22.01
C PRO A 163 -37.08 35.93 -21.96
N LEU A 164 -36.01 36.59 -22.36
CA LEU A 164 -34.66 36.08 -22.23
C LEU A 164 -34.40 35.88 -20.74
N VAL A 165 -34.33 34.62 -20.28
CA VAL A 165 -33.83 34.32 -18.94
C VAL A 165 -32.43 34.91 -18.85
N THR A 166 -32.26 35.90 -17.97
CA THR A 166 -31.00 36.61 -17.79
C THR A 166 -29.89 35.60 -17.56
N GLY A 167 -28.88 35.61 -18.42
CA GLY A 167 -27.81 34.62 -18.38
C GLY A 167 -27.19 34.56 -16.99
N ARG A 168 -26.91 33.34 -16.51
CA ARG A 168 -25.97 33.19 -15.39
C ARG A 168 -24.70 33.96 -15.75
N VAL A 169 -24.27 34.84 -14.86
CA VAL A 169 -22.86 35.24 -14.81
C VAL A 169 -22.06 33.93 -14.79
N PRO A 170 -20.98 33.77 -15.57
CA PRO A 170 -20.16 32.57 -15.48
C PRO A 170 -19.76 32.37 -14.02
N GLU A 171 -20.28 31.33 -13.38
CA GLU A 171 -19.88 30.97 -12.02
C GLU A 171 -18.36 30.75 -12.07
N SER A 172 -17.65 31.36 -11.11
CA SER A 172 -16.20 31.24 -11.11
C SER A 172 -15.83 29.77 -11.00
N LEU A 173 -14.93 29.28 -11.85
CA LEU A 173 -14.41 27.91 -11.72
C LEU A 173 -13.78 27.64 -10.35
N ASP A 174 -13.48 28.70 -9.58
CA ASP A 174 -12.98 28.66 -8.21
C ASP A 174 -14.07 28.53 -7.12
N GLU A 175 -15.34 28.71 -7.46
CA GLU A 175 -16.47 28.64 -6.53
C GLU A 175 -17.29 27.37 -6.80
N ILE A 176 -17.48 26.56 -5.75
CA ILE A 176 -18.25 25.31 -5.83
C ILE A 176 -19.59 25.55 -5.15
N SER A 177 -20.67 25.52 -5.93
CA SER A 177 -22.03 25.74 -5.41
C SER A 177 -22.41 24.67 -4.37
N GLY A 178 -22.90 25.11 -3.20
CA GLY A 178 -23.29 24.22 -2.10
C GLY A 178 -22.14 23.60 -1.29
N PHE A 179 -20.90 24.08 -1.46
CA PHE A 179 -19.72 23.57 -0.73
C PHE A 179 -19.47 24.36 0.57
N PHE A 180 -19.45 23.67 1.72
CA PHE A 180 -19.23 24.23 3.06
C PHE A 180 -17.80 24.03 3.60
N GLY A 181 -16.97 23.31 2.86
CA GLY A 181 -15.56 23.10 3.17
C GLY A 181 -14.69 24.32 2.84
N LYS A 182 -13.36 24.13 2.84
CA LYS A 182 -12.41 25.18 2.41
C LYS A 182 -11.85 24.87 1.02
N THR A 183 -11.99 25.81 0.09
CA THR A 183 -11.35 25.76 -1.25
C THR A 183 -10.04 26.54 -1.24
N ILE A 184 -9.01 25.97 -1.86
CA ILE A 184 -7.69 26.57 -2.09
C ILE A 184 -7.44 26.67 -3.59
N THR A 185 -7.05 27.85 -4.04
CA THR A 185 -6.75 28.21 -5.44
C THR A 185 -5.25 28.53 -5.59
N PRO A 186 -4.70 28.60 -6.82
CA PRO A 186 -3.30 29.02 -7.05
C PRO A 186 -2.93 30.41 -6.49
N THR A 187 -3.91 31.28 -6.26
CA THR A 187 -3.72 32.62 -5.64
C THR A 187 -3.82 32.62 -4.12
N SER A 188 -4.16 31.47 -3.50
CA SER A 188 -4.28 31.34 -2.05
C SER A 188 -2.90 31.28 -1.37
N PRO A 189 -2.64 31.99 -0.25
CA PRO A 189 -1.32 31.99 0.39
C PRO A 189 -0.77 30.61 0.78
N ASN A 190 -1.66 29.66 1.11
CA ASN A 190 -1.31 28.30 1.53
C ASN A 190 -1.43 27.25 0.38
N TYR A 191 -1.40 27.69 -0.89
CA TYR A 191 -1.53 26.80 -2.04
C TYR A 191 -0.42 25.76 -2.15
N SER A 192 0.85 26.15 -1.87
CA SER A 192 1.99 25.22 -1.89
C SER A 192 1.77 24.04 -0.95
N ASP A 193 1.32 24.28 0.29
CA ASP A 193 1.06 23.23 1.28
C ASP A 193 -0.13 22.33 0.89
N ALA A 194 -1.08 22.86 0.13
CA ALA A 194 -2.26 22.14 -0.33
C ALA A 194 -1.91 21.16 -1.47
N ILE A 195 -1.06 21.58 -2.41
CA ILE A 195 -0.56 20.69 -3.48
C ILE A 195 0.57 19.76 -3.01
N ALA A 196 1.21 20.05 -1.88
CA ALA A 196 2.33 19.28 -1.35
C ALA A 196 2.03 17.78 -1.19
N ARG A 197 3.00 16.92 -1.54
CA ARG A 197 2.90 15.46 -1.40
C ARG A 197 4.06 14.90 -0.59
N TRP A 198 4.02 13.60 -0.31
CA TRP A 198 5.15 12.92 0.35
C TRP A 198 6.41 13.04 -0.51
N ALA A 199 6.32 12.58 -1.77
CA ALA A 199 7.35 12.76 -2.79
C ALA A 199 7.06 14.02 -3.63
N TYR A 200 8.02 14.93 -3.75
CA TYR A 200 7.84 16.22 -4.43
C TYR A 200 7.50 16.09 -5.92
N ASN A 201 8.14 15.15 -6.63
CA ASN A 201 7.85 14.80 -8.02
C ASN A 201 6.42 14.27 -8.26
N ALA A 202 5.66 13.97 -7.21
CA ALA A 202 4.26 13.58 -7.28
C ALA A 202 3.28 14.79 -7.22
N GLU A 203 3.77 15.99 -6.95
CA GLU A 203 2.97 17.21 -6.94
C GLU A 203 2.49 17.58 -8.35
N ARG A 204 1.30 18.18 -8.44
CA ARG A 204 0.73 18.68 -9.70
C ARG A 204 0.04 20.02 -9.41
N PRO A 205 0.12 21.02 -10.30
CA PRO A 205 -0.55 22.30 -10.11
C PRO A 205 -2.07 22.12 -10.29
N ALA A 206 -2.80 21.95 -9.19
CA ALA A 206 -4.24 21.80 -9.19
C ALA A 206 -4.96 23.13 -9.47
N ARG A 207 -6.10 23.09 -10.15
CA ARG A 207 -6.97 24.27 -10.27
C ARG A 207 -7.61 24.57 -8.91
N LEU A 208 -8.04 23.52 -8.20
CA LEU A 208 -8.58 23.59 -6.84
C LEU A 208 -8.01 22.46 -5.97
N VAL A 209 -7.66 22.78 -4.74
CA VAL A 209 -7.59 21.80 -3.65
C VAL A 209 -8.73 22.11 -2.69
N VAL A 210 -9.60 21.13 -2.46
CA VAL A 210 -10.79 21.28 -1.63
C VAL A 210 -10.65 20.41 -0.39
N TYR A 211 -10.99 20.98 0.77
CA TYR A 211 -11.07 20.28 2.05
C TYR A 211 -12.54 20.12 2.43
N PRO A 212 -13.20 18.99 2.07
CA PRO A 212 -14.61 18.79 2.32
C PRO A 212 -14.84 18.63 3.83
N ARG A 213 -15.86 19.29 4.38
CA ARG A 213 -16.25 19.20 5.79
C ARG A 213 -17.35 18.15 6.01
N PHE A 214 -18.21 17.95 5.03
CA PHE A 214 -19.32 17.00 5.05
C PHE A 214 -19.33 16.12 3.79
N THR A 215 -20.04 14.99 3.81
CA THR A 215 -20.17 14.12 2.63
C THR A 215 -20.83 14.84 1.45
N THR A 216 -21.73 15.79 1.72
CA THR A 216 -22.35 16.65 0.68
C THR A 216 -21.36 17.58 -0.01
N ASP A 217 -20.28 17.98 0.65
CA ASP A 217 -19.21 18.77 0.03
C ASP A 217 -18.45 17.93 -1.01
N ILE A 218 -18.33 16.62 -0.79
CA ILE A 218 -17.75 15.68 -1.76
C ILE A 218 -18.69 15.53 -2.97
N PHE A 219 -20.03 15.49 -2.75
CA PHE A 219 -20.99 15.52 -3.86
C PHE A 219 -20.82 16.78 -4.71
N ALA A 220 -20.79 17.95 -4.06
CA ALA A 220 -20.63 19.24 -4.75
C ALA A 220 -19.31 19.31 -5.54
N ALA A 221 -18.19 18.87 -4.96
CA ALA A 221 -16.90 18.85 -5.64
C ALA A 221 -16.86 17.90 -6.86
N ILE A 222 -17.51 16.73 -6.76
CA ILE A 222 -17.62 15.76 -7.87
C ILE A 222 -18.52 16.31 -8.98
N SER A 223 -19.69 16.87 -8.65
CA SER A 223 -20.60 17.49 -9.62
C SER A 223 -19.95 18.68 -10.34
N HIS A 224 -19.26 19.57 -9.61
CA HIS A 224 -18.54 20.71 -10.19
C HIS A 224 -17.42 20.28 -11.14
N ALA A 225 -16.67 19.23 -10.77
CA ALA A 225 -15.63 18.68 -11.62
C ALA A 225 -16.20 18.03 -12.90
N TYR A 226 -17.36 17.37 -12.81
CA TYR A 226 -18.06 16.82 -13.97
C TYR A 226 -18.59 17.90 -14.92
N GLU A 227 -19.32 18.89 -14.38
CA GLU A 227 -19.91 20.00 -15.14
C GLU A 227 -18.84 20.77 -15.94
N HIS A 228 -17.68 20.99 -15.33
CA HIS A 228 -16.56 21.75 -15.90
C HIS A 228 -15.46 20.87 -16.54
N SER A 229 -15.66 19.56 -16.67
CA SER A 229 -14.69 18.60 -17.24
C SER A 229 -13.28 18.66 -16.60
N LEU A 230 -13.22 18.89 -15.29
CA LEU A 230 -11.98 18.98 -14.52
C LEU A 230 -11.53 17.60 -14.02
N PRO A 231 -10.26 17.19 -14.23
CA PRO A 231 -9.79 15.89 -13.75
C PRO A 231 -9.77 15.80 -12.21
N ILE A 232 -10.34 14.73 -11.65
CA ILE A 232 -10.40 14.53 -10.19
C ILE A 232 -9.16 13.75 -9.71
N ALA A 233 -8.64 14.14 -8.53
CA ALA A 233 -7.79 13.27 -7.71
C ALA A 233 -8.27 13.28 -6.27
N VAL A 234 -8.05 12.18 -5.54
CA VAL A 234 -8.44 12.03 -4.14
C VAL A 234 -7.19 11.91 -3.27
N ARG A 235 -7.10 12.70 -2.21
CA ARG A 235 -5.99 12.66 -1.25
C ARG A 235 -6.47 12.16 0.11
N GLY A 236 -5.98 10.98 0.48
CA GLY A 236 -5.83 10.56 1.88
C GLY A 236 -4.50 11.09 2.43
N GLY A 237 -3.56 10.21 2.77
CA GLY A 237 -2.23 10.61 3.28
C GLY A 237 -1.23 11.17 2.25
N GLY A 238 -1.55 11.19 0.94
CA GLY A 238 -0.68 11.83 -0.07
C GLY A 238 0.64 11.11 -0.41
N HIS A 239 0.70 9.78 -0.19
CA HIS A 239 1.91 8.95 -0.26
C HIS A 239 2.30 8.40 -1.64
N SER A 240 1.54 8.66 -2.70
CA SER A 240 1.82 8.11 -4.04
C SER A 240 2.94 8.86 -4.75
N CYS A 241 4.00 8.16 -5.18
CA CYS A 241 5.04 8.70 -6.06
C CYS A 241 4.55 9.00 -7.48
N ALA A 242 3.61 8.21 -8.02
CA ALA A 242 3.00 8.47 -9.34
C ALA A 242 2.10 9.72 -9.38
N GLY A 243 1.82 10.33 -8.22
CA GLY A 243 0.93 11.49 -8.13
C GLY A 243 -0.54 11.10 -8.31
N THR A 244 -0.95 9.88 -7.94
CA THR A 244 -2.36 9.44 -8.03
C THR A 244 -3.30 10.24 -7.12
N SER A 245 -2.74 10.93 -6.11
CA SER A 245 -3.43 11.86 -5.22
C SER A 245 -3.31 13.33 -5.65
N SER A 246 -2.85 13.59 -6.88
CA SER A 246 -2.60 14.92 -7.44
C SER A 246 -3.28 15.08 -8.79
N SER A 247 -3.74 16.29 -9.10
CA SER A 247 -4.38 16.60 -10.39
C SER A 247 -3.78 17.86 -10.98
N ALA A 248 -3.42 17.84 -12.28
CA ALA A 248 -2.96 19.03 -12.99
C ALA A 248 -4.18 19.74 -13.59
N GLN A 249 -4.35 21.03 -13.29
CA GLN A 249 -5.49 21.87 -13.70
C GLN A 249 -6.88 21.32 -13.30
N GLY A 250 -6.93 20.34 -12.40
CA GLY A 250 -8.17 19.71 -11.94
C GLY A 250 -8.47 19.95 -10.46
N VAL A 251 -9.36 19.13 -9.90
CA VAL A 251 -9.81 19.20 -8.50
C VAL A 251 -9.13 18.11 -7.67
N VAL A 252 -8.48 18.49 -6.57
CA VAL A 252 -8.00 17.57 -5.54
C VAL A 252 -8.99 17.58 -4.37
N ILE A 253 -9.67 16.46 -4.15
CA ILE A 253 -10.53 16.23 -2.98
C ILE A 253 -9.65 15.70 -1.84
N ASP A 254 -9.31 16.57 -0.88
CA ASP A 254 -8.38 16.27 0.22
C ASP A 254 -9.13 15.98 1.53
N LEU A 255 -9.09 14.71 1.92
CA LEU A 255 -9.80 14.17 3.08
C LEU A 255 -9.07 14.41 4.42
N SER A 256 -7.81 14.85 4.39
CA SER A 256 -6.87 14.87 5.52
C SER A 256 -7.22 15.84 6.66
N LYS A 257 -8.31 16.62 6.55
CA LYS A 257 -8.71 17.63 7.54
C LYS A 257 -9.94 17.25 8.38
N HIS A 258 -10.90 16.54 7.78
CA HIS A 258 -12.21 16.30 8.42
C HIS A 258 -12.66 14.84 8.37
N PHE A 259 -12.07 14.01 7.49
CA PHE A 259 -12.36 12.57 7.38
C PHE A 259 -11.22 11.72 7.97
N THR A 260 -10.69 12.12 9.12
CA THR A 260 -9.55 11.49 9.80
C THR A 260 -9.92 10.72 11.07
N GLN A 261 -11.21 10.68 11.43
CA GLN A 261 -11.66 10.13 12.72
C GLN A 261 -11.45 8.63 12.80
N VAL A 262 -11.04 8.14 13.98
CA VAL A 262 -10.97 6.71 14.30
C VAL A 262 -11.82 6.42 15.53
N ARG A 263 -12.78 5.50 15.40
CA ARG A 263 -13.61 4.99 16.50
C ARG A 263 -13.42 3.48 16.62
N VAL A 264 -13.20 2.97 17.82
CA VAL A 264 -12.99 1.54 18.06
C VAL A 264 -14.17 0.95 18.81
N ASP A 265 -14.72 -0.13 18.28
CA ASP A 265 -15.57 -1.08 19.00
C ASP A 265 -14.67 -2.23 19.49
N PRO A 266 -14.30 -2.28 20.78
CA PRO A 266 -13.42 -3.33 21.31
C PRO A 266 -14.14 -4.67 21.53
N VAL A 267 -15.49 -4.69 21.55
CA VAL A 267 -16.28 -5.90 21.77
C VAL A 267 -16.35 -6.70 20.47
N ASN A 268 -16.74 -6.05 19.37
CA ASN A 268 -16.77 -6.65 18.04
C ASN A 268 -15.41 -6.64 17.34
N ARG A 269 -14.41 -5.94 17.93
CA ARG A 269 -13.05 -5.73 17.40
C ARG A 269 -13.08 -5.12 16.00
N ILE A 270 -13.80 -4.01 15.85
CA ILE A 270 -13.90 -3.24 14.61
C ILE A 270 -13.41 -1.82 14.85
N ALA A 271 -12.55 -1.29 13.99
CA ALA A 271 -12.29 0.14 13.88
C ALA A 271 -13.10 0.73 12.73
N PHE A 272 -13.78 1.84 12.99
CA PHE A 272 -14.35 2.73 12.00
C PHE A 272 -13.34 3.85 11.75
N VAL A 273 -12.81 3.93 10.54
CA VAL A 273 -11.62 4.73 10.18
C VAL A 273 -11.95 5.63 9.00
N GLY A 274 -11.84 6.94 9.16
CA GLY A 274 -12.06 7.91 8.10
C GLY A 274 -11.07 7.75 6.93
N GLY A 275 -11.54 7.97 5.70
CA GLY A 275 -10.73 7.77 4.48
C GLY A 275 -9.50 8.68 4.34
N GLY A 276 -9.46 9.78 5.09
CA GLY A 276 -8.33 10.70 5.21
C GLY A 276 -7.36 10.41 6.36
N ALA A 277 -7.65 9.42 7.22
CA ALA A 277 -6.79 9.06 8.35
C ALA A 277 -5.43 8.48 7.90
N ILE A 278 -4.44 8.55 8.79
CA ILE A 278 -3.13 7.89 8.65
C ILE A 278 -2.99 6.72 9.62
N TRP A 279 -2.05 5.81 9.37
CA TRP A 279 -1.90 4.59 10.18
C TRP A 279 -1.61 4.86 11.66
N ARG A 280 -0.89 5.94 12.00
CA ARG A 280 -0.71 6.41 13.37
C ARG A 280 -2.04 6.57 14.12
N ASP A 281 -3.05 7.17 13.47
CA ASP A 281 -4.35 7.44 14.10
C ASP A 281 -5.07 6.12 14.47
N VAL A 282 -4.88 5.08 13.64
CA VAL A 282 -5.43 3.74 13.84
C VAL A 282 -4.66 2.97 14.92
N ASP A 283 -3.33 2.98 14.83
CA ASP A 283 -2.44 2.30 15.78
C ASP A 283 -2.62 2.86 17.20
N GLU A 284 -2.61 4.19 17.36
CA GLU A 284 -2.81 4.87 18.65
C GLU A 284 -4.21 4.67 19.24
N ALA A 285 -5.25 4.51 18.41
CA ALA A 285 -6.62 4.30 18.87
C ALA A 285 -6.88 2.84 19.28
N ALA A 286 -6.44 1.87 18.46
CA ALA A 286 -6.68 0.45 18.68
C ALA A 286 -5.87 -0.10 19.86
N ILE A 287 -4.60 0.31 20.03
CA ILE A 287 -3.71 -0.29 21.03
C ILE A 287 -4.15 -0.04 22.48
N ARG A 288 -4.97 0.99 22.71
CA ARG A 288 -5.62 1.30 24.01
C ARG A 288 -6.51 0.17 24.51
N TYR A 289 -7.01 -0.66 23.59
CA TYR A 289 -7.87 -1.81 23.87
C TYR A 289 -7.13 -3.15 23.75
N GLY A 290 -5.80 -3.15 23.60
CA GLY A 290 -5.01 -4.36 23.31
C GLY A 290 -5.31 -4.93 21.92
N LEU A 291 -5.53 -4.05 20.94
CA LEU A 291 -5.93 -4.38 19.59
C LEU A 291 -5.04 -3.67 18.54
N ALA A 292 -4.93 -4.23 17.34
CA ALA A 292 -4.30 -3.58 16.18
C ALA A 292 -4.98 -3.96 14.86
N ALA A 293 -4.87 -3.10 13.86
CA ALA A 293 -5.28 -3.37 12.48
C ALA A 293 -4.09 -3.89 11.65
N VAL A 294 -4.35 -4.57 10.54
CA VAL A 294 -3.32 -4.77 9.50
C VAL A 294 -3.18 -3.47 8.71
N GLY A 295 -1.96 -2.93 8.63
CA GLY A 295 -1.62 -1.71 7.90
C GLY A 295 -0.23 -1.78 7.30
N GLY A 296 0.28 -0.62 6.87
CA GLY A 296 1.64 -0.46 6.36
C GLY A 296 2.72 -0.47 7.45
N THR A 297 3.98 -0.22 7.03
CA THR A 297 5.15 -0.18 7.94
C THR A 297 5.64 1.24 8.26
N VAL A 298 4.94 2.28 7.78
CA VAL A 298 5.22 3.72 7.97
C VAL A 298 3.98 4.45 8.49
N ASN A 299 4.05 5.11 9.64
CA ASN A 299 2.84 5.54 10.38
C ASN A 299 2.11 6.77 9.80
N HIS A 300 2.78 7.61 8.99
CA HIS A 300 2.15 8.73 8.29
C HIS A 300 1.57 8.37 6.91
N THR A 301 1.63 7.10 6.52
CA THR A 301 0.95 6.62 5.31
C THR A 301 -0.57 6.67 5.50
N GLY A 302 -1.30 7.12 4.49
CA GLY A 302 -2.77 7.22 4.53
C GLY A 302 -3.45 5.86 4.45
N VAL A 303 -4.46 5.63 5.30
CA VAL A 303 -5.25 4.39 5.34
C VAL A 303 -5.94 4.14 4.00
N GLY A 304 -6.65 5.14 3.47
CA GLY A 304 -7.46 4.98 2.26
C GLY A 304 -6.68 4.44 1.05
N GLY A 305 -5.56 5.09 0.69
CA GLY A 305 -4.75 4.65 -0.45
C GLY A 305 -4.10 3.28 -0.24
N LEU A 306 -3.58 3.01 0.96
CA LEU A 306 -2.92 1.74 1.27
C LEU A 306 -3.92 0.57 1.21
N THR A 307 -5.07 0.72 1.88
CA THR A 307 -6.10 -0.33 1.95
C THR A 307 -6.82 -0.55 0.63
N LEU A 308 -7.13 0.51 -0.14
CA LEU A 308 -7.77 0.35 -1.46
C LEU A 308 -6.86 -0.34 -2.48
N GLY A 309 -5.55 -0.20 -2.36
CA GLY A 309 -4.54 -0.92 -3.15
C GLY A 309 -4.05 -2.23 -2.53
N GLY A 310 -4.75 -2.80 -1.55
CA GLY A 310 -4.36 -4.05 -0.87
C GLY A 310 -3.80 -3.80 0.53
N GLY A 311 -2.50 -3.54 0.62
CA GLY A 311 -1.81 -3.07 1.82
C GLY A 311 -1.26 -4.20 2.69
N TYR A 312 0.01 -4.12 3.07
CA TYR A 312 0.66 -5.10 3.93
C TYR A 312 1.74 -4.52 4.84
N GLY A 313 2.10 -5.28 5.87
CA GLY A 313 3.09 -4.93 6.88
C GLY A 313 3.27 -6.05 7.91
N TRP A 314 3.71 -5.71 9.11
CA TRP A 314 4.12 -6.66 10.17
C TRP A 314 3.09 -7.74 10.52
N LEU A 315 1.80 -7.40 10.46
CA LEU A 315 0.71 -8.31 10.84
C LEU A 315 0.15 -9.14 9.66
N THR A 316 0.60 -8.90 8.42
CA THR A 316 0.05 -9.54 7.22
C THR A 316 0.20 -11.07 7.23
N GLY A 317 1.31 -11.56 7.78
CA GLY A 317 1.56 -12.99 7.93
C GLY A 317 0.55 -13.73 8.80
N GLN A 318 -0.21 -13.02 9.65
CA GLN A 318 -1.17 -13.62 10.57
C GLN A 318 -2.63 -13.41 10.13
N TYR A 319 -2.91 -12.32 9.40
CA TYR A 319 -4.28 -11.87 9.16
C TYR A 319 -4.59 -11.45 7.70
N GLY A 320 -3.68 -11.67 6.74
CA GLY A 320 -3.87 -11.27 5.34
C GLY A 320 -3.57 -9.79 5.10
N LEU A 321 -4.06 -9.23 3.98
CA LEU A 321 -3.86 -7.82 3.63
C LEU A 321 -4.72 -6.88 4.47
N ALA A 322 -4.40 -5.59 4.47
CA ALA A 322 -5.26 -4.55 5.06
C ALA A 322 -6.66 -4.57 4.39
N CYS A 323 -6.72 -4.80 3.08
CA CYS A 323 -7.99 -4.96 2.34
C CYS A 323 -8.79 -6.18 2.77
N ASP A 324 -8.15 -7.31 3.10
CA ASP A 324 -8.83 -8.54 3.53
C ASP A 324 -9.51 -8.39 4.90
N ASN A 325 -9.08 -7.38 5.65
CA ASN A 325 -9.60 -7.03 6.96
C ASN A 325 -10.73 -5.99 6.93
N VAL A 326 -11.02 -5.37 5.78
CA VAL A 326 -12.20 -4.50 5.63
C VAL A 326 -13.47 -5.38 5.66
N VAL A 327 -14.48 -4.97 6.42
CA VAL A 327 -15.81 -5.62 6.49
C VAL A 327 -16.92 -4.79 5.86
N ALA A 328 -16.76 -3.46 5.85
CA ALA A 328 -17.62 -2.53 5.12
C ALA A 328 -16.86 -1.24 4.77
N ALA A 329 -17.34 -0.49 3.79
CA ALA A 329 -16.83 0.82 3.44
C ALA A 329 -17.97 1.77 3.03
N THR A 330 -17.95 3.00 3.53
CA THR A 330 -18.88 4.07 3.16
C THR A 330 -18.24 4.92 2.06
N ILE A 331 -18.78 4.83 0.85
CA ILE A 331 -18.23 5.42 -0.37
C ILE A 331 -19.20 6.45 -0.96
N VAL A 332 -18.64 7.52 -1.54
CA VAL A 332 -19.33 8.42 -2.46
C VAL A 332 -19.06 7.98 -3.90
N ILE A 333 -20.10 7.60 -4.63
CA ILE A 333 -20.04 7.24 -6.05
C ILE A 333 -20.65 8.35 -6.91
N PRO A 334 -20.08 8.69 -8.09
CA PRO A 334 -20.62 9.76 -8.95
C PRO A 334 -21.92 9.38 -9.68
N GLY A 335 -22.09 8.10 -10.03
CA GLY A 335 -23.26 7.60 -10.75
C GLY A 335 -23.32 8.00 -12.22
N ALA A 336 -24.45 7.70 -12.86
CA ALA A 336 -24.74 8.12 -14.24
C ALA A 336 -25.16 9.59 -14.32
N ALA A 337 -25.02 10.19 -15.50
CA ALA A 337 -25.55 11.53 -15.75
C ALA A 337 -27.08 11.47 -15.85
N VAL A 338 -27.75 12.42 -15.23
CA VAL A 338 -29.22 12.58 -15.28
C VAL A 338 -29.63 13.58 -16.37
N ALA A 339 -28.72 14.49 -16.74
CA ALA A 339 -28.84 15.42 -17.87
C ALA A 339 -27.43 15.82 -18.36
N PRO A 340 -27.27 16.45 -19.53
CA PRO A 340 -25.97 16.97 -19.98
C PRO A 340 -25.36 17.91 -18.93
N GLY A 341 -24.10 17.67 -18.55
CA GLY A 341 -23.40 18.43 -17.49
C GLY A 341 -23.83 18.13 -16.05
N LEU A 342 -24.85 17.28 -15.83
CA LEU A 342 -25.43 17.04 -14.49
C LEU A 342 -25.35 15.56 -14.06
N ILE A 343 -24.66 15.33 -12.95
CA ILE A 343 -24.63 14.07 -12.20
C ILE A 343 -25.17 14.27 -10.78
N HIS A 344 -25.60 13.18 -10.16
CA HIS A 344 -26.05 13.14 -8.78
C HIS A 344 -25.25 12.11 -7.98
N PRO A 345 -24.09 12.50 -7.42
CA PRO A 345 -23.31 11.63 -6.56
C PRO A 345 -24.12 11.19 -5.34
N THR A 346 -23.92 9.96 -4.90
CA THR A 346 -24.61 9.37 -3.75
C THR A 346 -23.61 8.75 -2.79
N SER A 347 -23.98 8.66 -1.51
CA SER A 347 -23.20 7.93 -0.51
C SER A 347 -23.90 6.62 -0.15
N THR A 348 -23.14 5.53 -0.09
CA THR A 348 -23.63 4.20 0.27
C THR A 348 -22.58 3.45 1.10
N THR A 349 -23.04 2.58 2.01
CA THR A 349 -22.17 1.68 2.78
C THR A 349 -22.25 0.28 2.18
N VAL A 350 -21.13 -0.18 1.62
CA VAL A 350 -21.03 -1.49 0.96
C VAL A 350 -20.28 -2.50 1.82
N SER A 351 -20.70 -3.75 1.71
CA SER A 351 -20.17 -4.93 2.40
C SER A 351 -20.41 -6.16 1.53
N ALA A 352 -19.87 -7.32 1.94
CA ALA A 352 -20.11 -8.61 1.28
C ALA A 352 -21.60 -9.00 1.18
N PHE A 353 -22.50 -8.35 1.94
CA PHE A 353 -23.93 -8.65 1.98
C PHE A 353 -24.82 -7.59 1.31
N SER A 354 -24.31 -6.38 1.07
CA SER A 354 -25.11 -5.24 0.56
C SER A 354 -24.78 -4.89 -0.90
N ASP A 355 -23.51 -4.83 -1.27
CA ASP A 355 -23.03 -4.76 -2.65
C ASP A 355 -21.71 -5.53 -2.75
N PRO A 356 -21.76 -6.86 -2.97
CA PRO A 356 -20.56 -7.70 -2.98
C PRO A 356 -19.62 -7.38 -4.15
N ASP A 357 -20.11 -6.77 -5.22
CA ASP A 357 -19.32 -6.42 -6.40
C ASP A 357 -18.50 -5.15 -6.18
N LEU A 358 -19.10 -4.07 -5.69
CA LEU A 358 -18.36 -2.87 -5.30
C LEU A 358 -17.45 -3.16 -4.09
N PHE A 359 -17.92 -3.97 -3.13
CA PHE A 359 -17.09 -4.39 -1.99
C PHE A 359 -15.91 -5.30 -2.38
N PHE A 360 -16.02 -6.10 -3.45
CA PHE A 360 -14.90 -6.79 -4.07
C PHE A 360 -13.93 -5.78 -4.70
N ALA A 361 -14.45 -4.84 -5.49
CA ALA A 361 -13.68 -3.88 -6.26
C ALA A 361 -12.84 -2.92 -5.39
N LEU A 362 -13.37 -2.47 -4.25
CA LEU A 362 -12.65 -1.60 -3.31
C LEU A 362 -11.48 -2.30 -2.61
N ARG A 363 -11.42 -3.64 -2.61
CA ARG A 363 -10.35 -4.40 -1.96
C ARG A 363 -9.27 -4.77 -2.98
N GLY A 364 -8.52 -3.75 -3.44
CA GLY A 364 -7.38 -3.89 -4.36
C GLY A 364 -7.51 -3.12 -5.67
N GLY A 365 -8.70 -2.65 -6.05
CA GLY A 365 -8.93 -1.86 -7.26
C GLY A 365 -8.61 -0.37 -7.13
N GLY A 366 -8.05 0.07 -6.00
CA GLY A 366 -7.66 1.46 -5.76
C GLY A 366 -8.84 2.44 -5.73
N GLY A 367 -8.55 3.70 -6.05
CA GLY A 367 -9.53 4.81 -6.05
C GLY A 367 -10.49 4.84 -7.24
N ASN A 368 -10.60 3.79 -8.06
CA ASN A 368 -11.31 3.80 -9.34
C ASN A 368 -12.85 4.00 -9.25
N PHE A 369 -13.46 3.86 -8.08
CA PHE A 369 -14.93 3.73 -7.98
C PHE A 369 -15.61 4.91 -7.28
N GLY A 370 -14.84 5.85 -6.72
CA GLY A 370 -15.34 6.98 -5.96
C GLY A 370 -14.48 7.32 -4.74
N VAL A 371 -15.05 8.11 -3.83
CA VAL A 371 -14.35 8.60 -2.62
C VAL A 371 -14.80 7.80 -1.40
N VAL A 372 -13.94 6.92 -0.87
CA VAL A 372 -14.23 6.25 0.40
C VAL A 372 -14.03 7.23 1.56
N THR A 373 -15.07 7.39 2.37
CA THR A 373 -15.15 8.34 3.48
C THR A 373 -14.96 7.69 4.84
N GLU A 374 -15.35 6.43 5.01
CA GLU A 374 -15.11 5.62 6.21
C GLU A 374 -14.92 4.15 5.83
N PHE A 375 -14.00 3.45 6.49
CA PHE A 375 -13.81 2.01 6.44
C PHE A 375 -14.19 1.39 7.80
N ALA A 376 -14.88 0.25 7.80
CA ALA A 376 -14.97 -0.63 8.95
C ALA A 376 -13.94 -1.76 8.78
N ILE A 377 -12.95 -1.83 9.67
CA ILE A 377 -11.77 -2.71 9.57
C ILE A 377 -11.70 -3.62 10.80
N LYS A 378 -11.44 -4.91 10.60
CA LYS A 378 -11.18 -5.88 11.67
C LYS A 378 -9.91 -5.53 12.44
N LEU A 379 -10.00 -5.67 13.76
CA LEU A 379 -8.91 -5.56 14.69
C LEU A 379 -8.58 -6.92 15.29
N HIS A 380 -7.31 -7.13 15.58
CA HIS A 380 -6.77 -8.37 16.13
C HIS A 380 -6.13 -8.13 17.49
N PRO A 381 -6.15 -9.11 18.41
CA PRO A 381 -5.44 -9.00 19.69
C PRO A 381 -3.98 -8.62 19.48
N GLN A 382 -3.50 -7.60 20.20
CA GLN A 382 -2.12 -7.15 20.10
C GLN A 382 -1.49 -6.77 21.43
N ARG A 383 -0.22 -7.15 21.61
CA ARG A 383 0.58 -6.81 22.79
C ARG A 383 0.84 -5.30 22.85
N ARG A 384 0.74 -4.71 24.04
CA ARG A 384 1.05 -3.28 24.28
C ARG A 384 2.49 -2.92 23.87
N LYS A 385 3.41 -3.87 24.01
CA LYS A 385 4.81 -3.79 23.57
C LYS A 385 5.22 -5.01 22.76
N VAL A 386 6.15 -4.79 21.83
CA VAL A 386 6.80 -5.78 20.98
C VAL A 386 8.30 -5.48 20.90
N TRP A 387 9.13 -6.43 20.48
CA TRP A 387 10.57 -6.21 20.34
C TRP A 387 10.94 -5.87 18.89
N SER A 388 11.64 -4.74 18.70
CA SER A 388 12.13 -4.26 17.41
C SER A 388 13.20 -3.17 17.59
N GLY A 389 13.83 -2.75 16.49
CA GLY A 389 14.92 -1.79 16.44
C GLY A 389 15.64 -1.84 15.10
N THR A 390 16.78 -1.19 15.00
CA THR A 390 17.70 -1.37 13.87
C THR A 390 18.99 -1.97 14.40
N VAL A 391 19.45 -3.07 13.82
CA VAL A 391 20.84 -3.52 13.90
C VAL A 391 21.54 -3.03 12.64
N VAL A 392 22.72 -2.41 12.77
CA VAL A 392 23.47 -1.82 11.65
C VAL A 392 24.77 -2.59 11.47
N TYR A 393 25.06 -2.99 10.24
CA TYR A 393 26.23 -3.79 9.86
C TYR A 393 27.06 -3.07 8.79
N GLU A 394 28.36 -3.35 8.80
CA GLU A 394 29.26 -3.01 7.69
C GLU A 394 28.99 -3.90 6.46
N ALA A 395 29.40 -3.44 5.28
CA ALA A 395 29.38 -4.24 4.06
C ALA A 395 30.22 -5.54 4.14
N SER A 396 31.19 -5.61 5.07
CA SER A 396 32.12 -6.73 5.26
C SER A 396 31.44 -8.04 5.66
N VAL A 397 30.31 -7.97 6.38
CA VAL A 397 29.55 -9.15 6.87
C VAL A 397 28.30 -9.45 6.02
N LEU A 398 28.15 -8.81 4.85
CA LEU A 398 26.99 -8.96 3.97
C LEU A 398 26.63 -10.42 3.70
N GLU A 399 27.62 -11.25 3.39
CA GLU A 399 27.36 -12.65 3.00
C GLU A 399 26.94 -13.51 4.18
N GLU A 400 27.64 -13.40 5.31
CA GLU A 400 27.28 -14.07 6.58
C GLU A 400 25.84 -13.73 7.00
N LEU A 401 25.47 -12.45 6.87
CA LEU A 401 24.12 -11.98 7.17
C LEU A 401 23.06 -12.57 6.21
N PHE A 402 23.33 -12.64 4.91
CA PHE A 402 22.38 -13.22 3.95
C PHE A 402 22.33 -14.76 3.98
N GLU A 403 23.41 -15.45 4.36
CA GLU A 403 23.38 -16.88 4.69
C GLU A 403 22.47 -17.14 5.89
N ALA A 404 22.62 -16.36 6.97
CA ALA A 404 21.75 -16.45 8.14
C ALA A 404 20.28 -16.13 7.81
N LEU A 405 20.02 -15.14 6.94
CA LEU A 405 18.67 -14.74 6.54
C LEU A 405 17.96 -15.83 5.73
N GLU A 406 18.61 -16.43 4.73
CA GLU A 406 18.01 -17.50 3.93
C GLU A 406 17.74 -18.74 4.80
N LEU A 407 18.67 -19.13 5.68
CA LEU A 407 18.46 -20.21 6.64
C LEU A 407 17.28 -19.95 7.57
N TRP A 408 17.26 -18.78 8.23
CA TRP A 408 16.17 -18.37 9.13
C TRP A 408 14.82 -18.32 8.39
N TRP A 409 14.77 -17.81 7.15
CA TRP A 409 13.53 -17.71 6.39
C TRP A 409 12.98 -19.10 6.01
N VAL A 410 13.84 -20.03 5.61
CA VAL A 410 13.45 -21.42 5.35
C VAL A 410 13.00 -22.11 6.64
N GLU A 411 13.74 -21.97 7.75
CA GLU A 411 13.37 -22.54 9.04
C GLU A 411 12.09 -21.94 9.64
N ALA A 412 11.80 -20.67 9.33
CA ALA A 412 10.53 -20.02 9.62
C ALA A 412 9.36 -20.55 8.79
N GLY A 413 9.61 -21.49 7.87
CA GLY A 413 8.63 -22.01 6.92
C GLY A 413 8.18 -20.96 5.91
N GLN A 414 9.10 -20.05 5.52
CA GLN A 414 8.83 -18.83 4.75
C GLN A 414 7.83 -17.92 5.49
N GLY A 415 8.17 -17.61 6.75
CA GLY A 415 7.40 -16.73 7.62
C GLY A 415 6.09 -17.32 8.16
N ARG A 416 5.93 -18.64 8.18
CA ARG A 416 4.77 -19.30 8.82
C ARG A 416 4.81 -19.26 10.35
N ARG A 417 5.95 -18.94 10.96
CA ARG A 417 6.06 -18.68 12.41
C ARG A 417 5.33 -17.36 12.74
N PRO A 418 4.23 -17.38 13.54
CA PRO A 418 3.46 -16.18 13.83
C PRO A 418 4.26 -15.14 14.62
N GLY A 419 4.06 -13.86 14.30
CA GLY A 419 4.67 -12.75 15.03
C GLY A 419 6.13 -12.47 14.69
N GLU A 420 6.72 -13.15 13.70
CA GLU A 420 8.10 -12.92 13.24
C GLU A 420 8.11 -12.31 11.83
N ALA A 421 8.90 -11.26 11.65
CA ALA A 421 9.18 -10.66 10.35
C ALA A 421 10.49 -9.87 10.40
N ALA A 422 11.05 -9.51 9.24
CA ALA A 422 12.17 -8.58 9.16
C ALA A 422 12.11 -7.68 7.92
N LEU A 423 12.72 -6.50 8.01
CA LEU A 423 13.11 -5.69 6.86
C LEU A 423 14.63 -5.58 6.86
N VAL A 424 15.28 -5.94 5.75
CA VAL A 424 16.71 -5.78 5.57
C VAL A 424 16.92 -4.72 4.51
N PHE A 425 17.70 -3.68 4.80
CA PHE A 425 17.80 -2.52 3.92
C PHE A 425 19.23 -2.04 3.72
N PHE A 426 19.54 -1.60 2.50
CA PHE A 426 20.81 -0.96 2.18
C PHE A 426 20.59 0.55 2.19
N PHE A 427 21.51 1.28 2.81
CA PHE A 427 21.49 2.74 2.90
C PHE A 427 22.92 3.29 2.88
N ARG A 428 23.09 4.59 2.60
CA ARG A 428 24.36 5.28 2.88
C ARG A 428 24.24 5.98 4.22
N ASP A 429 25.17 5.73 5.14
CA ASP A 429 25.21 6.41 6.43
C ASP A 429 25.54 7.91 6.22
N PRO A 430 24.71 8.84 6.71
CA PRO A 430 24.91 10.28 6.47
C PRO A 430 26.07 10.88 7.29
N THR A 431 26.61 10.14 8.27
CA THR A 431 27.71 10.56 9.15
C THR A 431 29.06 10.14 8.59
N THR A 432 29.17 8.88 8.12
CA THR A 432 30.43 8.33 7.58
C THR A 432 30.54 8.48 6.06
N GLY A 433 29.41 8.52 5.35
CA GLY A 433 29.35 8.43 3.89
C GLY A 433 29.50 7.01 3.34
N GLU A 434 29.65 5.99 4.18
CA GLU A 434 29.77 4.60 3.75
C GLU A 434 28.41 3.94 3.50
N CYS A 435 28.37 2.91 2.65
CA CYS A 435 27.19 2.09 2.49
C CYS A 435 27.13 1.01 3.59
N CYS A 436 25.97 0.91 4.25
CA CYS A 436 25.73 0.01 5.37
C CYS A 436 24.48 -0.84 5.13
N ILE A 437 24.33 -1.89 5.94
CA ILE A 437 23.17 -2.77 5.93
C ILE A 437 22.44 -2.57 7.26
N GLY A 438 21.13 -2.28 7.21
CA GLY A 438 20.25 -2.31 8.37
C GLY A 438 19.41 -3.57 8.38
N LEU A 439 19.28 -4.22 9.54
CA LEU A 439 18.28 -5.25 9.79
C LEU A 439 17.30 -4.72 10.85
N ARG A 440 16.01 -4.71 10.52
CA ARG A 440 14.93 -4.40 11.44
C ARG A 440 14.12 -5.65 11.72
N PRO A 441 14.33 -6.32 12.86
CA PRO A 441 13.51 -7.46 13.24
C PRO A 441 12.18 -6.96 13.80
N PHE A 442 11.12 -7.71 13.61
CA PHE A 442 9.86 -7.54 14.31
C PHE A 442 9.54 -8.86 15.01
N PHE A 443 9.41 -8.79 16.34
CA PHE A 443 8.97 -9.91 17.16
C PHE A 443 7.80 -9.52 18.06
N ASN A 444 6.64 -10.14 17.84
CA ASN A 444 5.43 -9.91 18.64
C ASN A 444 5.45 -10.65 19.99
N GLY A 445 6.48 -10.39 20.80
CA GLY A 445 6.69 -11.01 22.11
C GLY A 445 7.51 -10.11 23.03
N SER A 446 8.25 -10.72 23.96
CA SER A 446 9.17 -10.00 24.85
C SER A 446 10.54 -9.80 24.20
N GLU A 447 11.35 -8.91 24.78
CA GLU A 447 12.75 -8.72 24.37
C GLU A 447 13.62 -9.97 24.57
N ALA A 448 13.41 -10.74 25.64
CA ALA A 448 14.19 -11.95 25.90
C ALA A 448 13.96 -13.01 24.80
N GLU A 449 12.68 -13.29 24.49
CA GLU A 449 12.28 -14.18 23.40
C GLU A 449 12.75 -13.65 22.04
N GLY A 450 12.61 -12.34 21.77
CA GLY A 450 13.05 -11.72 20.51
C GLY A 450 14.55 -11.88 20.29
N ARG A 451 15.37 -11.61 21.32
CA ARG A 451 16.83 -11.79 21.27
C ARG A 451 17.25 -13.24 21.10
N GLU A 452 16.53 -14.20 21.69
CA GLU A 452 16.77 -15.64 21.45
C GLU A 452 16.44 -16.02 20.00
N ARG A 453 15.30 -15.57 19.48
CA ARG A 453 14.78 -15.94 18.16
C ARG A 453 15.54 -15.31 16.99
N PHE A 454 16.10 -14.13 17.19
CA PHE A 454 16.94 -13.42 16.23
C PHE A 454 18.44 -13.47 16.60
N ALA A 455 18.83 -14.35 17.53
CA ALA A 455 20.21 -14.53 17.96
C ALA A 455 21.22 -14.71 16.81
N PRO A 456 20.94 -15.47 15.72
CA PRO A 456 21.88 -15.63 14.60
C PRO A 456 22.28 -14.31 13.94
N PHE A 457 21.42 -13.29 13.96
CA PHE A 457 21.73 -11.96 13.41
C PHE A 457 22.45 -11.08 14.42
N LEU A 458 22.11 -11.21 15.72
CA LEU A 458 22.72 -10.44 16.80
C LEU A 458 24.15 -10.90 17.13
N SER A 459 24.51 -12.15 16.79
CA SER A 459 25.87 -12.68 16.94
C SER A 459 26.85 -12.23 15.86
N ILE A 460 26.35 -11.79 14.70
CA ILE A 460 27.19 -11.24 13.61
C ILE A 460 27.74 -9.89 14.05
N GLN A 461 29.00 -9.60 13.70
CA GLN A 461 29.64 -8.32 14.02
C GLN A 461 28.85 -7.14 13.45
N HIS A 462 28.41 -6.24 14.33
CA HIS A 462 27.57 -5.10 13.99
C HIS A 462 28.14 -3.79 14.56
N LEU A 463 27.85 -2.67 13.89
CA LEU A 463 28.21 -1.31 14.29
C LEU A 463 27.33 -0.80 15.44
N ALA A 464 26.05 -1.18 15.45
CA ALA A 464 25.09 -0.79 16.48
C ALA A 464 23.94 -1.80 16.59
N ASP A 465 23.50 -2.08 17.81
CA ASP A 465 22.22 -2.71 18.13
C ASP A 465 21.32 -1.69 18.83
N GLN A 466 20.20 -1.34 18.19
CA GLN A 466 19.18 -0.43 18.74
C GLN A 466 17.88 -1.17 19.10
N THR A 467 17.90 -2.51 19.12
CA THR A 467 16.73 -3.35 19.43
C THR A 467 16.36 -3.29 20.91
N LYS A 468 15.06 -3.19 21.17
CA LYS A 468 14.46 -3.13 22.50
C LYS A 468 12.96 -3.38 22.46
N GLU A 469 12.35 -3.59 23.61
CA GLU A 469 10.90 -3.50 23.74
C GLU A 469 10.36 -2.07 23.48
N LEU A 470 9.43 -1.96 22.53
CA LEU A 470 8.80 -0.70 22.10
C LEU A 470 7.27 -0.78 22.21
N PRO A 471 6.57 0.33 22.53
CA PRO A 471 5.12 0.44 22.31
C PRO A 471 4.77 0.16 20.84
N TYR A 472 3.76 -0.67 20.58
CA TYR A 472 3.42 -1.14 19.24
C TYR A 472 3.17 0.02 18.24
N GLU A 473 2.45 1.06 18.68
CA GLU A 473 2.13 2.25 17.88
C GLU A 473 3.36 3.08 17.43
N LEU A 474 4.53 2.82 18.02
CA LEU A 474 5.79 3.48 17.66
C LEU A 474 6.64 2.66 16.67
N ILE A 475 6.31 1.38 16.42
CA ILE A 475 7.04 0.53 15.47
C ILE A 475 7.09 1.17 14.08
N ASN A 476 5.92 1.60 13.58
CA ASN A 476 5.79 2.23 12.28
C ASN A 476 6.36 3.67 12.24
N ALA A 477 6.73 4.25 13.38
CA ALA A 477 7.42 5.54 13.44
C ALA A 477 8.94 5.42 13.16
N GLN A 478 9.50 4.21 13.31
CA GLN A 478 10.95 3.95 13.12
C GLN A 478 11.42 4.08 11.66
N GLN A 479 10.51 4.33 10.72
CA GLN A 479 10.82 4.62 9.31
C GLN A 479 10.69 6.10 8.94
N ASN A 480 10.18 6.95 9.84
CA ASN A 480 9.82 8.33 9.48
C ASN A 480 11.02 9.20 9.09
N GLU A 481 12.21 8.91 9.63
CA GLU A 481 13.45 9.59 9.26
C GLU A 481 13.96 9.18 7.86
N GLN A 482 13.62 7.98 7.39
CA GLN A 482 13.92 7.49 6.05
C GLN A 482 12.82 7.85 5.04
N ALA A 483 11.57 8.04 5.52
CA ALA A 483 10.40 8.41 4.73
C ALA A 483 10.03 9.90 4.89
N GLN A 484 11.02 10.80 4.93
CA GLN A 484 10.78 12.24 5.06
C GLN A 484 9.99 12.81 3.86
N HIS A 485 9.26 13.90 4.11
CA HIS A 485 8.45 14.57 3.09
C HIS A 485 9.26 15.64 2.35
N GLY A 486 8.97 15.83 1.06
CA GLY A 486 9.40 16.99 0.29
C GLY A 486 10.64 16.80 -0.57
N ASP A 487 11.32 15.65 -0.47
CA ASP A 487 12.30 15.21 -1.46
C ASP A 487 11.63 14.52 -2.65
N ASN A 488 12.37 14.39 -3.74
CA ASN A 488 11.92 13.59 -4.88
C ASN A 488 12.18 12.11 -4.61
N VAL A 489 11.23 11.25 -4.99
CA VAL A 489 11.33 9.80 -4.81
C VAL A 489 10.88 9.08 -6.07
N TYR A 490 11.74 8.19 -6.57
CA TYR A 490 11.35 7.13 -7.49
C TYR A 490 11.27 5.81 -6.71
N MET A 491 10.05 5.39 -6.40
CA MET A 491 9.75 4.10 -5.82
C MET A 491 9.32 3.11 -6.91
N THR A 492 9.75 1.85 -6.78
CA THR A 492 9.25 0.69 -7.54
C THR A 492 9.59 -0.59 -6.75
N GLY A 493 9.14 -1.75 -7.23
CA GLY A 493 9.49 -3.04 -6.60
C GLY A 493 9.45 -4.21 -7.58
N THR A 494 9.82 -5.39 -7.08
CA THR A 494 9.75 -6.66 -7.81
C THR A 494 9.63 -7.83 -6.83
N SER A 495 9.09 -8.95 -7.28
CA SER A 495 9.09 -10.22 -6.53
C SER A 495 10.43 -10.96 -6.69
N ARG A 496 10.82 -11.73 -5.66
CA ARG A 496 11.91 -12.73 -5.70
C ARG A 496 11.42 -14.11 -5.24
N SER A 497 12.03 -15.17 -5.75
CA SER A 497 11.82 -16.55 -5.33
C SER A 497 12.93 -17.07 -4.39
N SER A 498 14.12 -16.48 -4.47
CA SER A 498 15.29 -16.77 -3.62
C SER A 498 16.16 -15.52 -3.46
N PHE A 499 16.97 -15.41 -2.41
CA PHE A 499 17.88 -14.28 -2.24
C PHE A 499 19.27 -14.68 -1.70
N PRO A 500 20.04 -15.48 -2.47
CA PRO A 500 21.33 -15.98 -2.02
C PRO A 500 22.37 -14.86 -1.84
N PRO A 501 23.42 -15.07 -1.02
CA PRO A 501 24.47 -14.08 -0.73
C PRO A 501 25.12 -13.46 -1.97
N SER A 502 25.31 -14.24 -3.04
CA SER A 502 25.87 -13.74 -4.30
C SER A 502 25.00 -12.66 -4.96
N VAL A 503 23.68 -12.79 -4.91
CA VAL A 503 22.71 -11.81 -5.43
C VAL A 503 22.68 -10.58 -4.51
N ALA A 504 22.72 -10.79 -3.19
CA ALA A 504 22.86 -9.71 -2.23
C ALA A 504 24.14 -8.89 -2.46
N ARG A 505 25.28 -9.55 -2.75
CA ARG A 505 26.57 -8.92 -3.08
C ARG A 505 26.47 -8.04 -4.33
N THR A 506 25.95 -8.60 -5.44
CA THR A 506 25.76 -7.85 -6.69
C THR A 506 24.80 -6.67 -6.51
N LEU A 507 23.70 -6.85 -5.76
CA LEU A 507 22.73 -5.80 -5.49
C LEU A 507 23.31 -4.70 -4.60
N PHE A 508 24.05 -5.06 -3.55
CA PHE A 508 24.72 -4.11 -2.66
C PHE A 508 25.80 -3.29 -3.40
N THR A 509 26.55 -3.93 -4.31
CA THR A 509 27.53 -3.24 -5.16
C THR A 509 26.84 -2.25 -6.10
N THR A 510 25.80 -2.69 -6.80
CA THR A 510 24.99 -1.86 -7.70
C THR A 510 24.34 -0.69 -6.94
N PHE A 511 23.84 -0.94 -5.73
CA PHE A 511 23.33 0.09 -4.84
C PHE A 511 24.41 1.09 -4.41
N SER A 512 25.62 0.62 -4.07
CA SER A 512 26.72 1.47 -3.61
C SER A 512 27.20 2.45 -4.69
N GLU A 513 27.14 2.05 -5.97
CA GLU A 513 27.34 2.94 -7.12
C GLU A 513 26.21 3.97 -7.26
N ILE A 514 24.96 3.51 -7.19
CA ILE A 514 23.76 4.34 -7.40
C ILE A 514 23.58 5.38 -6.29
N ALA A 515 23.81 4.99 -5.04
CA ALA A 515 23.62 5.84 -3.86
C ALA A 515 24.74 6.88 -3.67
N ALA A 516 25.54 7.19 -4.71
CA ALA A 516 26.40 8.36 -4.70
C ALA A 516 25.55 9.65 -4.75
N PRO A 517 26.05 10.82 -4.28
CA PRO A 517 25.33 12.09 -4.42
C PRO A 517 24.93 12.38 -5.88
N PRO A 518 23.71 12.88 -6.15
CA PRO A 518 22.70 13.36 -5.20
C PRO A 518 21.78 12.26 -4.62
N PHE A 519 22.00 11.00 -4.98
CA PHE A 519 21.10 9.88 -4.64
C PHE A 519 21.43 9.19 -3.30
N ASN A 520 22.22 9.80 -2.43
CA ASN A 520 22.68 9.19 -1.18
C ASN A 520 21.59 9.00 -0.10
N GLY A 521 20.38 9.54 -0.30
CA GLY A 521 19.19 9.20 0.50
C GLY A 521 18.46 7.93 0.05
N SER A 522 18.94 7.27 -1.01
CA SER A 522 18.27 6.08 -1.59
C SER A 522 18.37 4.85 -0.69
N ALA A 523 17.43 3.92 -0.86
CA ALA A 523 17.42 2.65 -0.16
C ALA A 523 16.98 1.47 -1.06
N VAL A 524 17.53 0.30 -0.78
CA VAL A 524 16.98 -1.00 -1.18
C VAL A 524 16.36 -1.62 0.06
N ILE A 525 15.13 -2.17 -0.02
CA ILE A 525 14.49 -2.86 1.10
C ILE A 525 14.10 -4.28 0.65
N VAL A 526 14.77 -5.27 1.22
CA VAL A 526 14.45 -6.69 1.08
C VAL A 526 13.46 -7.07 2.17
N GLU A 527 12.20 -7.24 1.79
CA GLU A 527 11.10 -7.49 2.74
C GLU A 527 11.02 -8.98 3.07
N TYR A 528 11.29 -9.35 4.32
CA TYR A 528 11.00 -10.66 4.90
C TYR A 528 9.71 -10.57 5.74
N LEU A 529 8.65 -10.09 5.08
CA LEU A 529 7.28 -10.02 5.62
C LEU A 529 6.54 -11.28 5.16
N PRO A 530 5.85 -12.04 6.03
CA PRO A 530 5.22 -13.27 5.59
C PRO A 530 3.97 -13.03 4.73
N LEU A 531 3.97 -13.56 3.52
CA LEU A 531 2.89 -13.41 2.54
C LEU A 531 2.09 -14.70 2.29
N HIS A 532 2.29 -15.73 3.12
CA HIS A 532 1.70 -17.06 2.88
C HIS A 532 0.16 -17.06 2.90
N LEU A 533 -0.48 -16.26 3.75
CA LEU A 533 -1.95 -16.10 3.74
C LEU A 533 -2.45 -15.33 2.51
N VAL A 534 -1.69 -14.31 2.07
CA VAL A 534 -2.00 -13.51 0.87
C VAL A 534 -2.02 -14.42 -0.36
N ARG A 535 -0.96 -15.21 -0.53
CA ARG A 535 -0.82 -16.20 -1.62
C ARG A 535 -1.86 -17.33 -1.55
N ALA A 536 -2.36 -17.69 -0.37
CA ALA A 536 -3.28 -18.81 -0.17
C ALA A 536 -4.78 -18.47 -0.29
N ALA A 537 -5.17 -17.20 -0.28
CA ALA A 537 -6.58 -16.81 -0.42
C ALA A 537 -7.12 -17.11 -1.85
N SER A 538 -8.44 -16.98 -2.11
CA SER A 538 -9.06 -17.20 -3.45
C SER A 538 -9.25 -15.89 -4.22
N SER A 539 -8.99 -15.84 -5.53
CA SER A 539 -9.00 -14.59 -6.33
C SER A 539 -10.36 -13.88 -6.31
N GLU A 540 -11.43 -14.63 -6.09
CA GLU A 540 -12.80 -14.13 -5.98
C GLU A 540 -13.06 -13.32 -4.72
N THR A 541 -12.14 -13.33 -3.75
CA THR A 541 -12.31 -12.62 -2.47
C THR A 541 -12.02 -11.13 -2.56
N SER A 542 -11.21 -10.66 -3.50
CA SER A 542 -10.67 -9.29 -3.54
C SER A 542 -10.19 -8.91 -4.94
N ALA A 543 -10.34 -7.64 -5.34
CA ALA A 543 -9.76 -7.11 -6.57
C ALA A 543 -8.22 -7.06 -6.61
N PHE A 544 -7.54 -7.29 -5.48
CA PHE A 544 -6.08 -7.28 -5.41
C PHE A 544 -5.47 -8.42 -6.28
N PRO A 545 -4.77 -8.09 -7.38
CA PRO A 545 -4.51 -9.06 -8.44
C PRO A 545 -3.26 -9.89 -8.20
N GLY A 546 -3.27 -11.14 -8.68
CA GLY A 546 -2.11 -12.05 -8.68
C GLY A 546 -1.57 -12.48 -7.31
N ARG A 547 -1.91 -11.76 -6.23
CA ARG A 547 -1.54 -11.99 -4.82
C ARG A 547 -0.10 -12.38 -4.54
N LEU A 548 0.78 -11.69 -5.26
CA LEU A 548 2.23 -11.65 -5.14
C LEU A 548 2.91 -12.96 -5.56
N LYS A 549 3.72 -12.87 -6.62
CA LYS A 549 4.40 -14.01 -7.25
C LYS A 549 5.55 -14.57 -6.40
N GLY A 550 6.16 -13.71 -5.58
CA GLY A 550 7.24 -14.07 -4.67
C GLY A 550 7.26 -13.14 -3.45
N ASP A 551 8.38 -13.10 -2.73
CA ASP A 551 8.60 -12.15 -1.64
C ASP A 551 9.14 -10.83 -2.21
N ASN A 552 8.63 -9.68 -1.78
CA ASN A 552 8.86 -8.41 -2.47
C ASN A 552 10.18 -7.71 -2.05
N ILE A 553 10.83 -7.04 -3.01
CA ILE A 553 11.92 -6.08 -2.78
C ILE A 553 11.44 -4.71 -3.25
N VAL A 554 11.72 -3.67 -2.46
CA VAL A 554 11.46 -2.26 -2.78
C VAL A 554 12.76 -1.56 -3.16
N PHE A 555 12.69 -0.71 -4.17
CA PHE A 555 13.76 0.19 -4.58
C PHE A 555 13.24 1.62 -4.44
N LEU A 556 13.90 2.41 -3.59
CA LEU A 556 13.62 3.83 -3.42
C LEU A 556 14.84 4.63 -3.84
N VAL A 557 14.76 5.31 -4.98
CA VAL A 557 15.80 6.23 -5.44
C VAL A 557 15.38 7.66 -5.07
N HIS A 558 16.02 8.23 -4.06
CA HIS A 558 15.72 9.56 -3.51
C HIS A 558 16.69 10.60 -4.05
N TRP A 559 16.24 11.82 -4.32
CA TRP A 559 17.13 12.96 -4.56
C TRP A 559 16.53 14.28 -4.06
N PRO A 560 17.34 15.28 -3.67
CA PRO A 560 16.84 16.53 -3.11
C PRO A 560 15.90 17.26 -4.06
N ARG A 561 14.88 17.94 -3.48
CA ARG A 561 13.85 18.71 -4.21
C ARG A 561 14.37 19.55 -5.38
N MET A 562 15.46 20.28 -5.14
CA MET A 562 16.02 21.31 -6.02
C MET A 562 17.35 20.90 -6.67
N ASP A 563 17.73 19.62 -6.61
CA ASP A 563 18.98 19.18 -7.21
C ASP A 563 18.92 19.23 -8.76
N PRO A 564 19.84 19.91 -9.45
CA PRO A 564 19.82 20.07 -10.91
C PRO A 564 20.37 18.86 -11.68
N THR A 565 20.96 17.88 -10.99
CA THR A 565 21.56 16.65 -11.56
C THR A 565 20.68 15.41 -11.34
N GLY A 566 19.83 15.44 -10.30
CA GLY A 566 18.77 14.47 -10.08
C GLY A 566 17.62 14.61 -11.09
N GLY A 567 16.83 13.55 -11.23
CA GLY A 567 15.67 13.57 -12.12
C GLY A 567 15.02 12.20 -12.29
N THR A 568 13.73 12.20 -12.63
CA THR A 568 12.91 10.97 -12.72
C THR A 568 13.47 9.95 -13.71
N GLU A 569 14.06 10.39 -14.83
CA GLU A 569 14.65 9.49 -15.83
C GLU A 569 15.89 8.76 -15.28
N THR A 570 16.83 9.51 -14.69
CA THR A 570 18.02 8.95 -14.03
C THR A 570 17.63 8.01 -12.89
N ALA A 571 16.65 8.41 -12.08
CA ALA A 571 16.15 7.60 -10.98
C ALA A 571 15.45 6.31 -11.47
N ARG A 572 14.69 6.37 -12.57
CA ARG A 572 14.13 5.20 -13.26
C ARG A 572 15.22 4.27 -13.78
N ALA A 573 16.26 4.80 -14.41
CA ALA A 573 17.38 4.01 -14.92
C ALA A 573 18.14 3.31 -13.77
N HIS A 574 18.37 4.00 -12.65
CA HIS A 574 18.94 3.43 -11.42
C HIS A 574 18.06 2.32 -10.82
N ALA A 575 16.77 2.58 -10.63
CA ALA A 575 15.82 1.59 -10.16
C ALA A 575 15.70 0.37 -11.11
N THR A 576 15.91 0.57 -12.41
CA THR A 576 15.93 -0.51 -13.40
C THR A 576 17.21 -1.34 -13.31
N ARG A 577 18.40 -0.73 -13.16
CA ARG A 577 19.65 -1.46 -12.86
C ARG A 577 19.52 -2.34 -11.62
N LEU A 578 18.88 -1.85 -10.56
CA LEU A 578 18.63 -2.62 -9.33
C LEU A 578 17.65 -3.78 -9.56
N LYS A 579 16.58 -3.57 -10.34
CA LYS A 579 15.63 -4.63 -10.71
C LYS A 579 16.26 -5.73 -11.58
N GLU A 580 17.14 -5.38 -12.52
CA GLU A 580 17.77 -6.38 -13.39
C GLU A 580 18.60 -7.39 -12.59
N VAL A 581 19.25 -7.01 -11.48
CA VAL A 581 19.95 -7.97 -10.60
C VAL A 581 19.01 -9.07 -10.08
N ILE A 582 17.75 -8.73 -9.81
CA ILE A 582 16.73 -9.72 -9.40
C ILE A 582 16.18 -10.48 -10.59
N TRP A 583 15.93 -9.79 -11.71
CA TRP A 583 15.36 -10.44 -12.90
C TRP A 583 16.35 -11.38 -13.59
N GLU A 584 17.65 -11.09 -13.58
CA GLU A 584 18.71 -12.02 -13.96
C GLU A 584 18.66 -13.27 -13.09
N ARG A 585 18.58 -13.11 -11.77
CA ARG A 585 18.45 -14.23 -10.84
C ARG A 585 17.21 -15.09 -11.09
N GLU A 586 16.05 -14.48 -11.30
CA GLU A 586 14.83 -15.24 -11.61
C GLU A 586 14.94 -15.95 -12.96
N ARG A 587 15.55 -15.32 -13.98
CA ARG A 587 15.83 -15.97 -15.28
C ARG A 587 16.78 -17.16 -15.15
N GLU A 588 17.84 -17.06 -14.36
CA GLU A 588 18.81 -18.15 -14.10
C GLU A 588 18.14 -19.41 -13.52
N ILE A 589 17.18 -19.25 -12.61
CA ILE A 589 16.46 -20.36 -11.97
C ILE A 589 15.22 -20.81 -12.74
N GLY A 590 14.95 -20.23 -13.91
CA GLY A 590 13.75 -20.53 -14.72
C GLY A 590 12.45 -19.99 -14.12
N GLY A 591 12.53 -19.00 -13.23
CA GLY A 591 11.40 -18.30 -12.62
C GLY A 591 10.75 -17.27 -13.56
N GLU A 592 9.57 -16.78 -13.16
CA GLU A 592 8.86 -15.73 -13.89
C GLU A 592 9.30 -14.35 -13.41
N VAL A 593 9.69 -13.46 -14.33
CA VAL A 593 10.05 -12.08 -14.02
C VAL A 593 8.79 -11.27 -13.68
N ASP A 594 8.70 -10.79 -12.43
CA ASP A 594 7.69 -9.81 -12.02
C ASP A 594 8.18 -8.38 -12.29
N SER A 595 7.85 -7.87 -13.47
CA SER A 595 8.15 -6.49 -13.86
C SER A 595 7.28 -5.44 -13.14
N SER A 596 6.19 -5.87 -12.51
CA SER A 596 5.12 -5.02 -11.99
C SER A 596 5.14 -4.79 -10.48
N GLY A 597 5.63 -5.76 -9.70
CA GLY A 597 5.74 -5.68 -8.26
C GLY A 597 4.41 -5.31 -7.57
N TYR A 598 4.51 -4.70 -6.38
CA TYR A 598 3.35 -4.19 -5.68
C TYR A 598 2.89 -2.82 -6.24
N ALA A 599 1.65 -2.72 -6.71
CA ALA A 599 1.10 -1.53 -7.37
C ALA A 599 1.19 -0.22 -6.57
N ASN A 600 1.04 -0.25 -5.24
CA ASN A 600 1.19 0.95 -4.41
C ASN A 600 2.63 1.47 -4.31
N TYR A 601 3.62 0.68 -4.76
CA TYR A 601 5.02 1.10 -4.83
C TYR A 601 5.40 1.76 -6.17
N GLN A 602 4.48 1.92 -7.14
CA GLN A 602 4.85 2.45 -8.46
C GLN A 602 4.89 3.99 -8.55
N THR A 603 5.90 4.47 -9.27
CA THR A 603 6.09 5.90 -9.62
C THR A 603 5.63 6.23 -11.05
N GLU A 604 5.61 5.24 -11.94
CA GLU A 604 5.05 5.45 -13.28
C GLU A 604 3.52 5.54 -13.22
N ALA A 605 2.96 6.50 -13.96
CA ALA A 605 1.52 6.61 -14.12
C ALA A 605 1.02 5.47 -15.01
N ALA A 606 0.21 4.56 -14.44
CA ALA A 606 -0.42 3.49 -15.20
C ALA A 606 -1.50 4.06 -16.14
N ASP A 607 -1.50 3.57 -17.39
CA ASP A 607 -2.60 3.76 -18.33
C ASP A 607 -3.62 2.61 -18.26
N HIS A 608 -4.54 2.55 -19.23
CA HIS A 608 -5.59 1.53 -19.27
C HIS A 608 -5.09 0.15 -19.72
N ASP A 609 -3.99 0.08 -20.47
CA ASP A 609 -3.41 -1.18 -20.93
C ASP A 609 -2.58 -1.80 -19.80
N ALA A 610 -1.86 -0.95 -19.05
CA ALA A 610 -1.28 -1.29 -17.76
C ALA A 610 -2.34 -1.73 -16.74
N ALA A 611 -3.52 -1.10 -16.72
CA ALA A 611 -4.65 -1.54 -15.88
C ALA A 611 -5.17 -2.94 -16.27
N ALA A 612 -5.39 -3.18 -17.57
CA ALA A 612 -5.81 -4.48 -18.08
C ALA A 612 -4.79 -5.58 -17.78
N SER A 613 -3.50 -5.29 -17.93
CA SER A 613 -2.40 -6.19 -17.58
C SER A 613 -2.32 -6.47 -16.07
N HIS A 614 -2.42 -5.42 -15.25
CA HIS A 614 -2.34 -5.51 -13.79
C HIS A 614 -3.47 -6.34 -13.18
N PHE A 615 -4.73 -6.04 -13.56
CA PHE A 615 -5.90 -6.76 -13.02
C PHE A 615 -6.15 -8.11 -13.72
N GLY A 616 -5.65 -8.29 -14.95
CA GLY A 616 -5.69 -9.55 -15.68
C GLY A 616 -7.11 -10.15 -15.76
N PRO A 617 -7.32 -11.42 -15.34
CA PRO A 617 -8.65 -12.05 -15.33
C PRO A 617 -9.73 -11.30 -14.53
N LEU A 618 -9.35 -10.45 -13.57
CA LEU A 618 -10.30 -9.69 -12.75
C LEU A 618 -10.81 -8.44 -13.49
N TYR A 619 -10.10 -7.97 -14.52
CA TYR A 619 -10.40 -6.70 -15.19
C TYR A 619 -11.85 -6.59 -15.69
N PRO A 620 -12.43 -7.58 -16.41
CA PRO A 620 -13.82 -7.47 -16.90
C PRO A 620 -14.86 -7.29 -15.79
N ARG A 621 -14.65 -7.93 -14.63
CA ARG A 621 -15.52 -7.75 -13.45
C ARG A 621 -15.41 -6.32 -12.92
N LEU A 622 -14.21 -5.78 -12.84
CA LEU A 622 -13.99 -4.39 -12.40
C LEU A 622 -14.54 -3.37 -13.40
N GLN A 623 -14.47 -3.64 -14.72
CA GLN A 623 -15.13 -2.81 -15.74
C GLN A 623 -16.65 -2.78 -15.54
N ALA A 624 -17.28 -3.92 -15.21
CA ALA A 624 -18.71 -3.99 -14.91
C ALA A 624 -19.10 -3.21 -13.64
N VAL A 625 -18.25 -3.20 -12.60
CA VAL A 625 -18.44 -2.34 -11.42
C VAL A 625 -18.27 -0.87 -11.76
N LYS A 626 -17.22 -0.53 -12.51
CA LYS A 626 -16.95 0.83 -13.00
C LYS A 626 -18.15 1.37 -13.79
N ALA A 627 -18.76 0.57 -14.65
CA ALA A 627 -19.96 0.93 -15.41
C ALA A 627 -21.19 1.31 -14.54
N LYS A 628 -21.31 0.72 -13.35
CA LYS A 628 -22.39 1.02 -12.39
C LYS A 628 -22.08 2.29 -11.58
N CYS A 629 -20.83 2.42 -11.11
CA CYS A 629 -20.45 3.44 -10.11
C CYS A 629 -19.96 4.75 -10.73
N ASP A 630 -19.17 4.66 -11.81
CA ASP A 630 -18.54 5.77 -12.52
C ASP A 630 -18.47 5.49 -14.04
N PRO A 631 -19.64 5.50 -14.73
CA PRO A 631 -19.72 5.26 -16.17
C PRO A 631 -19.04 6.33 -17.03
N HIS A 632 -18.67 7.47 -16.44
CA HIS A 632 -17.98 8.57 -17.14
C HIS A 632 -16.46 8.53 -16.98
N GLY A 633 -15.94 7.70 -16.07
CA GLY A 633 -14.50 7.54 -15.87
C GLY A 633 -13.85 8.71 -15.10
N LEU A 634 -14.58 9.41 -14.24
CA LEU A 634 -14.09 10.55 -13.46
C LEU A 634 -12.93 10.20 -12.51
N PHE A 635 -12.89 8.95 -12.03
CA PHE A 635 -11.85 8.44 -11.14
C PHE A 635 -10.89 7.52 -11.91
N ASP A 636 -9.78 8.07 -12.39
CA ASP A 636 -8.84 7.47 -13.34
C ASP A 636 -7.38 7.45 -12.84
N LYS A 637 -7.13 7.84 -11.58
CA LYS A 637 -5.76 8.16 -11.13
C LYS A 637 -4.89 6.97 -10.74
N PHE A 638 -5.43 5.76 -10.59
CA PHE A 638 -4.69 4.54 -10.20
C PHE A 638 -5.12 3.40 -11.11
N TYR A 639 -4.23 2.86 -11.95
CA TYR A 639 -4.51 1.77 -12.92
C TYR A 639 -5.92 1.94 -13.56
N PRO A 640 -6.13 2.98 -14.36
CA PRO A 640 -7.46 3.47 -14.72
C PRO A 640 -8.32 2.43 -15.43
N ILE A 641 -9.44 2.09 -14.80
CA ILE A 641 -10.37 1.08 -15.32
C ILE A 641 -11.37 1.78 -16.24
N ARG A 642 -11.46 1.35 -17.51
CA ARG A 642 -12.52 1.84 -18.42
C ARG A 642 -13.82 1.08 -18.18
N PRO A 643 -14.99 1.74 -18.14
CA PRO A 643 -16.27 1.08 -18.40
C PRO A 643 -16.20 0.28 -19.72
N PRO A 644 -16.94 -0.82 -19.86
CA PRO A 644 -17.02 -1.54 -21.13
C PRO A 644 -17.65 -0.64 -22.19
N VAL A 645 -17.11 -0.68 -23.41
CA VAL A 645 -17.68 0.03 -24.55
C VAL A 645 -19.08 -0.55 -24.80
N ARG A 646 -20.10 0.32 -24.87
CA ARG A 646 -21.43 -0.09 -25.34
C ARG A 646 -21.34 -0.40 -26.83
N THR A 647 -21.35 -1.69 -27.15
CA THR A 647 -21.51 -2.24 -28.51
C THR A 647 -22.94 -2.08 -28.99
#